data_AF-A0A2V4DBL7-F1
#
_entry.id   AF-A0A2V4DBL7-F1
#
_cell.length_a   1.000
_cell.length_b   1.000
_cell.length_c   1.000
_cell.angle_alpha   90.00
_cell.angle_beta   90.00
_cell.angle_gamma   90.00
#
_symmetry.space_group_name_H-M   'P 1'
#
loop_
_entity.id
_entity.type
_entity.pdbx_description
1 polymer ?
#
loop_
_entity_poly.entity_id
_entity_poly.type
_entity_poly.pdbx_seq_one_letter_code
_entity_poly.pdbx_strand_id
1 'polypeptide(L)'
;SQYSDAELAGVEQWVAVSATPLGQEARHLPNTWIIDVEDMPIYETHGSIGVVAKFAEMQSSGVIEVAYPLVQWTASKKLIPNDAKFSDQWHLQNTGQTSGTSGEDVNITSVWDNYTGAGVVIGIVDDGLDWNHPDLDDYYQSTLDYDYCGNDGDPSPSNWDGHGTSAAGVAAAVGNNSIGVSGAAPQAGLAGIQLISCSLSDSKEANAITHLSQSIDIYSNSWGPSDNGYTLEAPGPLMLAGFESDAYQGRSGLGNIITWAAGNGLANDDDSNYDGYANSRLTIAVAATTHYGDNAWYSEPGDNILVAAPSDGDGEGITTTDIEGSGGYTNNDYNDNFGGTSSATPLVSGVIALMLEANSNLTWRDVQHVLVNSARVNDASDWSWNINGAGHDVSHKYGFGVIDAGAAVALSSNWTTVENESNYTSGMQSLGAAIPDATGTATTHTITISQDLLLESVDVIADIDHNNRGDLEIILTSPSGTESFLATEHNDNGNDYNNWMFSSVHFWDEGSVGNWTISVEDKSSGTSGTFNDWELIIHGTELSRDSDLDGLLDDAEIDNYSTDPFDNDTDDDFLNDGLEVLNYSTDPLNPDSDGDGLLDGVEVFVNGTDPLNNDTDGDGMLDGYEVFTSFSDPLFYDNDSDSDGWYWFDDCNDTNPEVHPAMNESLNGIDDDCDSWIDEDFNGTDSDSDLLVDWEEYYNYSTNYTLWDTDGDGLSDGDEVLNWGSDPLTFDNDTDQDGWYWFADCNDTNPSLFPGNVELLDGIDNDCDDAIDEDFYGQDSDGDGLFDLDEYNLIGTDPFHNDSDRDGILDGDELLVTHTDPLWPDLDEDEDGFRWFDDCDDNDSARSPNINETWNWIDDDCDGDIDNDVNRSAHVQLYIQPTPLNNSSSILNSSYQKFIMLVWVDDVPFTVLDLLNNSVVHWTLTWPDGSQTSIIGEYIIDSGNEGLVYSTDSIDCSEPLGYSAIEQVLCPRHNETVGPWVVTFTLTDGEEVVERSWPLFFEVWNPPVEDAIENGNNGDGNTDSDTNNETGELGLGGPTISNEIVIGLGAVLVLLIVFMMLTRKKPPKGRPTLRMPELRR
;
A
#
# COMPACT_ATOMS: atom_id res chain seq x y z
N SER A 1 15.19 12.70 19.77
CA SER A 1 15.18 12.55 21.25
C SER A 1 14.00 11.67 21.60
N GLN A 2 14.14 10.66 22.46
CA GLN A 2 13.01 9.85 22.96
C GLN A 2 12.08 10.59 23.95
N TYR A 3 12.42 11.84 24.29
CA TYR A 3 11.65 12.70 25.19
C TYR A 3 11.07 13.87 24.41
N SER A 4 9.81 14.21 24.69
CA SER A 4 9.12 15.37 24.12
C SER A 4 9.73 16.70 24.59
N ASP A 5 9.52 17.77 23.84
CA ASP A 5 9.96 19.12 24.23
C ASP A 5 9.38 19.56 25.58
N ALA A 6 8.16 19.11 25.90
CA ALA A 6 7.52 19.37 27.18
C ALA A 6 8.23 18.66 28.35
N GLU A 7 8.66 17.42 28.14
CA GLU A 7 9.43 16.67 29.14
C GLU A 7 10.81 17.27 29.33
N LEU A 8 11.52 17.60 28.24
CA LEU A 8 12.83 18.23 28.26
C LEU A 8 12.80 19.62 28.92
N ALA A 9 11.73 20.40 28.71
CA ALA A 9 11.52 21.68 29.37
C ALA A 9 11.43 21.54 30.90
N GLY A 10 10.89 20.41 31.39
CA GLY A 10 10.72 20.10 32.81
C GLY A 10 11.92 19.43 33.50
N VAL A 11 13.02 19.20 32.80
CA VAL A 11 14.20 18.52 33.37
C VAL A 11 15.00 19.46 34.27
N GLU A 12 15.20 19.06 35.53
CA GLU A 12 16.02 19.80 36.51
C GLU A 12 17.50 19.37 36.51
N GLN A 13 17.80 18.13 36.12
CA GLN A 13 19.14 17.56 36.18
C GLN A 13 19.45 16.71 34.93
N TRP A 14 20.71 16.68 34.52
CA TRP A 14 21.22 15.79 33.48
C TRP A 14 22.35 14.93 34.03
N VAL A 15 22.55 13.77 33.42
CA VAL A 15 23.73 12.95 33.64
C VAL A 15 24.62 13.01 32.40
N ALA A 16 25.91 13.27 32.57
CA ALA A 16 26.88 13.29 31.49
C ALA A 16 28.08 12.39 31.81
N VAL A 17 28.56 11.66 30.81
CA VAL A 17 29.78 10.85 30.90
C VAL A 17 30.94 11.67 30.35
N SER A 18 31.95 11.94 31.18
CA SER A 18 33.11 12.73 30.80
C SER A 18 34.34 12.36 31.64
N ALA A 19 35.51 12.34 30.99
CA ALA A 19 36.79 12.22 31.67
C ALA A 19 37.12 13.45 32.55
N THR A 20 36.45 14.58 32.32
CA THR A 20 36.60 15.81 33.09
C THR A 20 35.41 16.05 34.03
N PRO A 21 35.64 16.57 35.25
CA PRO A 21 34.54 16.90 36.17
C PRO A 21 33.63 17.99 35.62
N LEU A 22 32.33 17.68 35.48
CA LEU A 22 31.31 18.61 34.96
C LEU A 22 30.19 18.94 35.95
N GLY A 23 30.12 18.24 37.08
CA GLY A 23 29.06 18.41 38.07
C GLY A 23 29.30 17.58 39.33
N GLN A 24 28.23 17.17 40.00
CA GLN A 24 28.30 16.26 41.13
C GLN A 24 28.63 14.84 40.67
N GLU A 25 29.60 14.18 41.29
CA GLU A 25 29.97 12.81 40.95
C GLU A 25 28.82 11.82 41.25
N ALA A 26 28.47 10.97 40.28
CA ALA A 26 27.54 9.88 40.47
C ALA A 26 28.21 8.77 41.29
N ARG A 27 27.74 8.55 42.52
CA ARG A 27 28.42 7.80 43.60
C ARG A 27 28.91 6.37 43.27
N HIS A 28 28.42 5.76 42.20
CA HIS A 28 28.76 4.40 41.78
C HIS A 28 29.12 4.26 40.30
N LEU A 29 29.20 5.36 39.55
CA LEU A 29 29.49 5.35 38.12
C LEU A 29 30.73 6.23 37.87
N PRO A 30 31.91 5.62 37.61
CA PRO A 30 33.13 6.39 37.38
C PRO A 30 33.02 7.22 36.09
N ASN A 31 33.55 8.44 36.12
CA ASN A 31 33.48 9.41 35.01
C ASN A 31 32.06 9.87 34.66
N THR A 32 31.10 9.70 35.56
CA THR A 32 29.70 10.11 35.36
C THR A 32 29.34 11.23 36.32
N TRP A 33 28.74 12.29 35.78
CA TRP A 33 28.48 13.54 36.49
C TRP A 33 27.00 13.89 36.38
N ILE A 34 26.38 14.20 37.52
CA ILE A 34 25.03 14.78 37.60
C ILE A 34 25.18 16.30 37.58
N ILE A 35 24.49 16.95 36.66
CA ILE A 35 24.59 18.37 36.39
C ILE A 35 23.20 18.98 36.59
N ASP A 36 23.09 19.93 37.52
CA ASP A 36 21.89 20.73 37.69
C ASP A 36 21.76 21.71 36.52
N VAL A 37 20.62 21.68 35.83
CA VAL A 37 20.39 22.48 34.61
C VAL A 37 20.44 23.98 34.94
N GLU A 38 19.94 24.37 36.11
CA GLU A 38 19.98 25.76 36.60
C GLU A 38 21.40 26.30 36.83
N ASP A 39 22.37 25.41 37.09
CA ASP A 39 23.76 25.80 37.32
C ASP A 39 24.54 26.00 36.00
N MET A 40 23.94 25.70 34.85
CA MET A 40 24.54 25.96 33.55
C MET A 40 24.41 27.43 33.14
N PRO A 41 25.50 28.11 32.72
CA PRO A 41 25.46 29.52 32.32
C PRO A 41 24.47 29.85 31.19
N ILE A 42 24.17 28.87 30.33
CA ILE A 42 23.24 29.05 29.19
C ILE A 42 21.77 29.04 29.63
N TYR A 43 21.46 28.46 30.79
CA TYR A 43 20.11 28.32 31.31
C TYR A 43 19.42 29.67 31.54
N GLU A 44 20.13 30.67 32.09
CA GLU A 44 19.56 32.01 32.35
C GLU A 44 19.09 32.73 31.08
N THR A 45 19.59 32.34 29.91
CA THR A 45 19.33 33.03 28.63
C THR A 45 18.43 32.23 27.69
N HIS A 46 18.44 30.89 27.76
CA HIS A 46 17.76 30.03 26.80
C HIS A 46 16.94 28.89 27.45
N GLY A 47 16.80 28.89 28.79
CA GLY A 47 16.05 27.88 29.53
C GLY A 47 16.61 26.46 29.39
N SER A 48 15.80 25.46 29.76
CA SER A 48 16.19 24.04 29.72
C SER A 48 16.48 23.54 28.30
N ILE A 49 15.77 24.06 27.29
CA ILE A 49 15.98 23.70 25.87
C ILE A 49 17.35 24.16 25.37
N GLY A 50 17.80 25.36 25.75
CA GLY A 50 19.15 25.83 25.41
C GLY A 50 20.28 25.00 26.03
N VAL A 51 20.01 24.33 27.16
CA VAL A 51 20.96 23.41 27.79
C VAL A 51 21.13 22.12 26.97
N VAL A 52 20.08 21.66 26.28
CA VAL A 52 20.16 20.50 25.36
C VAL A 52 21.16 20.77 24.23
N ALA A 53 21.03 21.92 23.56
CA ALA A 53 21.95 22.33 22.51
C ALA A 53 23.40 22.42 23.01
N LYS A 54 23.60 22.83 24.28
CA LYS A 54 24.93 22.89 24.88
C LYS A 54 25.54 21.51 25.12
N PHE A 55 24.73 20.52 25.50
CA PHE A 55 25.22 19.14 25.61
C PHE A 55 25.58 18.55 24.25
N ALA A 56 24.80 18.83 23.20
CA ALA A 56 25.14 18.43 21.83
C ALA A 56 26.46 19.06 21.34
N GLU A 57 26.70 20.34 21.66
CA GLU A 57 27.98 21.02 21.40
C GLU A 57 29.14 20.37 22.18
N MET A 58 28.93 20.03 23.44
CA MET A 58 29.96 19.36 24.26
C MET A 58 30.26 17.95 23.75
N GLN A 59 29.27 17.25 23.21
CA GLN A 59 29.44 15.89 22.67
C GLN A 59 30.19 15.92 21.33
N SER A 60 29.79 16.81 20.41
CA SER A 60 30.48 17.01 19.12
C SER A 60 31.92 17.51 19.27
N SER A 61 32.21 18.30 20.30
CA SER A 61 33.58 18.73 20.63
C SER A 61 34.39 17.71 21.45
N GLY A 62 33.82 16.55 21.77
CA GLY A 62 34.47 15.46 22.52
C GLY A 62 34.74 15.76 24.00
N VAL A 63 34.09 16.79 24.56
CA VAL A 63 34.18 17.16 25.98
C VAL A 63 33.41 16.17 26.85
N ILE A 64 32.32 15.63 26.31
CA ILE A 64 31.54 14.53 26.90
C ILE A 64 31.39 13.42 25.87
N GLU A 65 31.22 12.20 26.36
CA GLU A 65 30.91 11.04 25.53
C GLU A 65 29.41 10.98 25.22
N VAL A 66 28.59 11.25 26.24
CA VAL A 66 27.13 11.26 26.14
C VAL A 66 26.52 12.05 27.30
N ALA A 67 25.32 12.61 27.10
CA ALA A 67 24.49 13.14 28.17
C ALA A 67 23.02 12.71 28.03
N TYR A 68 22.36 12.48 29.17
CA TYR A 68 20.95 12.09 29.26
C TYR A 68 20.19 12.97 30.27
N PRO A 69 18.94 13.36 29.98
CA PRO A 69 18.11 14.07 30.95
C PRO A 69 17.68 13.14 32.09
N LEU A 70 17.67 13.64 33.33
CA LEU A 70 17.10 12.95 34.48
C LEU A 70 15.64 13.41 34.67
N VAL A 71 14.76 12.91 33.82
CA VAL A 71 13.32 13.17 33.92
C VAL A 71 12.77 12.55 35.22
N GLN A 72 12.14 13.36 36.06
CA GLN A 72 11.45 12.85 37.24
C GLN A 72 10.18 12.14 36.80
N TRP A 73 10.05 10.85 37.15
CA TRP A 73 8.81 10.10 36.98
C TRP A 73 8.24 9.76 38.36
N THR A 74 6.93 9.61 38.41
CA THR A 74 6.25 9.13 39.61
C THR A 74 5.96 7.65 39.44
N ALA A 75 6.46 6.82 40.35
CA ALA A 75 6.09 5.41 40.35
C ALA A 75 4.60 5.26 40.71
N SER A 76 3.78 4.89 39.73
CA SER A 76 2.46 4.32 39.98
C SER A 76 2.62 2.93 40.60
N LYS A 77 1.66 2.53 41.44
CA LYS A 77 1.59 1.12 41.85
C LYS A 77 0.93 0.37 40.71
N LYS A 78 1.61 -0.68 40.21
CA LYS A 78 1.00 -1.66 39.30
C LYS A 78 -0.29 -2.21 39.91
N LEU A 79 -1.36 -2.30 39.13
CA LEU A 79 -2.60 -2.94 39.51
C LEU A 79 -2.31 -4.43 39.73
N ILE A 80 -2.41 -4.85 40.99
CA ILE A 80 -2.37 -6.26 41.39
C ILE A 80 -3.76 -6.57 41.95
N PRO A 81 -4.49 -7.53 41.36
CA PRO A 81 -5.80 -7.93 41.85
C PRO A 81 -5.76 -8.29 43.35
N ASN A 82 -6.82 -7.94 44.08
CA ASN A 82 -6.89 -8.06 45.54
C ASN A 82 -7.55 -9.36 46.00
N ASP A 83 -7.78 -10.26 45.05
CA ASP A 83 -8.58 -11.48 45.12
C ASP A 83 -7.90 -12.55 45.97
N ALA A 84 -8.72 -13.36 46.64
CA ALA A 84 -8.25 -14.23 47.71
C ALA A 84 -7.29 -15.34 47.23
N LYS A 85 -7.42 -15.74 45.96
CA LYS A 85 -6.63 -16.80 45.32
C LYS A 85 -5.66 -16.27 44.25
N PHE A 86 -5.53 -14.96 44.05
CA PHE A 86 -4.60 -14.40 43.06
C PHE A 86 -3.15 -14.87 43.28
N SER A 87 -2.72 -15.08 44.52
CA SER A 87 -1.38 -15.61 44.83
C SER A 87 -1.14 -17.03 44.33
N ASP A 88 -2.21 -17.78 44.05
CA ASP A 88 -2.17 -19.15 43.53
C ASP A 88 -2.14 -19.13 41.97
N GLN A 89 -2.47 -18.01 41.33
CA GLN A 89 -2.52 -17.84 39.87
C GLN A 89 -1.13 -17.51 39.29
N TRP A 90 -0.23 -18.49 39.37
CA TRP A 90 1.14 -18.34 38.87
C TRP A 90 1.22 -18.02 37.37
N HIS A 91 0.24 -18.45 36.57
CA HIS A 91 0.16 -18.13 35.14
C HIS A 91 0.05 -16.61 34.85
N LEU A 92 -0.50 -15.83 35.79
CA LEU A 92 -0.58 -14.36 35.69
C LEU A 92 0.60 -13.67 36.39
N GLN A 93 1.13 -14.29 37.45
CA GLN A 93 2.30 -13.80 38.18
C GLN A 93 3.08 -14.93 38.86
N ASN A 94 4.15 -15.37 38.22
CA ASN A 94 5.07 -16.38 38.71
C ASN A 94 6.24 -15.73 39.46
N THR A 95 6.13 -15.72 40.78
CA THR A 95 7.15 -15.26 41.72
C THR A 95 8.13 -16.37 42.13
N GLY A 96 8.07 -17.54 41.48
CA GLY A 96 8.76 -18.76 41.90
C GLY A 96 8.02 -19.54 43.01
N GLN A 97 6.70 -19.34 43.13
CA GLN A 97 5.86 -20.19 43.96
C GLN A 97 5.95 -21.64 43.47
N THR A 98 5.72 -22.58 44.39
CA THR A 98 5.66 -24.04 44.10
C THR A 98 6.86 -24.64 43.35
N SER A 99 8.00 -23.93 43.40
CA SER A 99 9.29 -24.24 42.75
C SER A 99 9.39 -23.82 41.29
N GLY A 100 8.37 -23.19 40.70
CA GLY A 100 8.40 -22.68 39.33
C GLY A 100 9.52 -21.66 39.07
N THR A 101 9.76 -21.39 37.80
CA THR A 101 10.76 -20.41 37.35
C THR A 101 10.11 -19.02 37.35
N SER A 102 10.62 -18.11 38.19
CA SER A 102 10.04 -16.77 38.26
C SER A 102 10.16 -16.03 36.93
N GLY A 103 9.05 -15.42 36.48
CA GLY A 103 8.92 -14.81 35.16
C GLY A 103 8.40 -15.76 34.08
N GLU A 104 8.25 -17.06 34.34
CA GLU A 104 7.49 -17.98 33.48
C GLU A 104 5.98 -17.84 33.80
N ASP A 105 5.47 -16.68 33.41
CA ASP A 105 4.07 -16.24 33.41
C ASP A 105 3.83 -15.44 32.11
N VAL A 106 2.60 -14.97 31.89
CA VAL A 106 2.24 -14.18 30.68
C VAL A 106 2.60 -12.69 30.78
N ASN A 107 3.36 -12.25 31.80
CA ASN A 107 3.82 -10.87 31.97
C ASN A 107 2.70 -9.79 31.94
N ILE A 108 1.54 -10.09 32.53
CA ILE A 108 0.32 -9.28 32.36
C ILE A 108 0.16 -8.12 33.36
N THR A 109 0.82 -8.19 34.52
CA THR A 109 0.52 -7.28 35.64
C THR A 109 0.77 -5.79 35.38
N SER A 110 1.62 -5.42 34.42
CA SER A 110 1.77 -4.01 34.00
C SER A 110 0.73 -3.54 32.99
N VAL A 111 0.07 -4.48 32.29
CA VAL A 111 -0.94 -4.17 31.28
C VAL A 111 -2.21 -3.63 31.95
N TRP A 112 -2.61 -4.26 33.06
CA TRP A 112 -3.78 -3.90 33.86
C TRP A 112 -3.79 -2.48 34.43
N ASP A 113 -2.67 -1.76 34.38
CA ASP A 113 -2.66 -0.33 34.71
C ASP A 113 -3.47 0.51 33.71
N ASN A 114 -3.59 0.05 32.46
CA ASN A 114 -4.24 0.77 31.38
C ASN A 114 -5.32 -0.04 30.66
N TYR A 115 -5.16 -1.36 30.54
CA TYR A 115 -6.05 -2.23 29.77
C TYR A 115 -6.44 -3.45 30.60
N THR A 116 -7.73 -3.73 30.68
CA THR A 116 -8.33 -4.83 31.47
C THR A 116 -9.29 -5.71 30.67
N GLY A 117 -9.40 -5.49 29.36
CA GLY A 117 -10.30 -6.15 28.41
C GLY A 117 -11.62 -5.41 28.19
N ALA A 118 -11.75 -4.18 28.71
CA ALA A 118 -13.03 -3.48 28.72
C ALA A 118 -13.53 -3.19 27.30
N GLY A 119 -14.78 -3.56 27.03
CA GLY A 119 -15.42 -3.34 25.73
C GLY A 119 -15.17 -4.44 24.70
N VAL A 120 -14.36 -5.45 25.03
CA VAL A 120 -14.14 -6.65 24.20
C VAL A 120 -14.95 -7.81 24.76
N VAL A 121 -15.53 -8.65 23.90
CA VAL A 121 -16.36 -9.80 24.31
C VAL A 121 -15.70 -11.14 23.91
N ILE A 122 -15.56 -12.03 24.87
CA ILE A 122 -15.05 -13.40 24.70
C ILE A 122 -16.22 -14.39 24.80
N GLY A 123 -16.46 -15.13 23.72
CA GLY A 123 -17.37 -16.29 23.67
C GLY A 123 -16.65 -17.57 24.07
N ILE A 124 -17.10 -18.20 25.15
CA ILE A 124 -16.58 -19.50 25.61
C ILE A 124 -17.44 -20.61 24.98
N VAL A 125 -16.89 -21.30 23.98
CA VAL A 125 -17.57 -22.36 23.24
C VAL A 125 -17.21 -23.72 23.86
N ASP A 126 -18.05 -24.21 24.79
CA ASP A 126 -17.69 -25.36 25.63
C ASP A 126 -18.93 -26.13 26.16
N ASP A 127 -18.83 -26.78 27.32
CA ASP A 127 -19.83 -27.64 27.95
C ASP A 127 -20.87 -26.88 28.79
N GLY A 128 -20.69 -25.56 28.93
CA GLY A 128 -21.59 -24.63 29.61
C GLY A 128 -20.82 -23.59 30.43
N LEU A 129 -21.52 -22.54 30.86
CA LEU A 129 -20.93 -21.46 31.66
C LEU A 129 -21.86 -21.12 32.82
N ASP A 130 -21.36 -21.29 34.05
CA ASP A 130 -22.06 -20.89 35.28
C ASP A 130 -22.09 -19.37 35.41
N TRP A 131 -22.93 -18.74 34.59
CA TRP A 131 -22.89 -17.30 34.32
C TRP A 131 -23.22 -16.42 35.51
N ASN A 132 -23.86 -16.98 36.54
CA ASN A 132 -24.18 -16.28 37.77
C ASN A 132 -23.12 -16.48 38.88
N HIS A 133 -22.00 -17.15 38.55
CA HIS A 133 -20.87 -17.28 39.46
C HIS A 133 -20.40 -15.88 39.90
N PRO A 134 -20.21 -15.62 41.21
CA PRO A 134 -19.89 -14.27 41.73
C PRO A 134 -18.58 -13.64 41.24
N ASP A 135 -17.80 -14.40 40.48
CA ASP A 135 -16.52 -13.98 39.90
C ASP A 135 -16.57 -13.92 38.36
N LEU A 136 -17.76 -14.09 37.76
CA LEU A 136 -18.03 -14.00 36.32
C LEU A 136 -19.19 -13.05 35.98
N ASP A 137 -20.13 -12.83 36.91
CA ASP A 137 -21.43 -12.21 36.63
C ASP A 137 -21.41 -10.69 36.36
N ASP A 138 -20.39 -9.96 36.84
CA ASP A 138 -20.33 -8.49 36.71
C ASP A 138 -20.22 -8.01 35.24
N TYR A 139 -19.56 -8.77 34.37
CA TYR A 139 -19.35 -8.43 32.94
C TYR A 139 -19.99 -9.43 31.97
N TYR A 140 -20.74 -10.41 32.48
CA TYR A 140 -21.46 -11.38 31.66
C TYR A 140 -22.50 -10.71 30.74
N GLN A 141 -22.52 -11.14 29.47
CA GLN A 141 -23.38 -10.60 28.40
C GLN A 141 -24.53 -11.56 28.09
N SER A 142 -25.58 -11.54 28.91
CA SER A 142 -26.75 -12.44 28.81
C SER A 142 -27.66 -12.24 27.57
N THR A 143 -27.23 -11.49 26.57
CA THR A 143 -27.91 -11.37 25.28
C THR A 143 -27.09 -11.95 24.15
N LEU A 144 -25.87 -12.39 24.43
CA LEU A 144 -24.91 -12.95 23.49
C LEU A 144 -24.67 -14.45 23.73
N ASP A 145 -25.34 -15.02 24.73
CA ASP A 145 -25.22 -16.41 25.13
C ASP A 145 -26.23 -17.32 24.43
N TYR A 146 -25.85 -18.59 24.31
CA TYR A 146 -26.72 -19.59 23.69
C TYR A 146 -26.36 -21.02 24.08
N ASP A 147 -27.38 -21.85 24.29
CA ASP A 147 -27.26 -23.29 24.46
C ASP A 147 -27.68 -24.03 23.18
N TYR A 148 -26.71 -24.58 22.44
CA TYR A 148 -26.95 -25.39 21.23
C TYR A 148 -27.35 -26.85 21.54
N CYS A 149 -27.28 -27.26 22.80
CA CYS A 149 -27.77 -28.54 23.28
C CYS A 149 -29.26 -28.46 23.67
N GLY A 150 -29.66 -27.44 24.42
CA GLY A 150 -31.05 -27.14 24.80
C GLY A 150 -31.86 -26.36 23.77
N ASN A 151 -31.20 -25.62 22.88
CA ASN A 151 -31.76 -24.62 21.94
C ASN A 151 -32.52 -23.49 22.65
N ASP A 152 -31.88 -22.85 23.62
CA ASP A 152 -32.35 -21.65 24.30
C ASP A 152 -31.19 -20.70 24.65
N GLY A 153 -31.49 -19.58 25.30
CA GLY A 153 -30.51 -18.56 25.68
C GLY A 153 -30.09 -18.66 27.15
N ASP A 154 -29.83 -19.87 27.64
CA ASP A 154 -29.31 -20.11 28.99
C ASP A 154 -28.19 -21.16 28.93
N PRO A 155 -26.90 -20.76 28.92
CA PRO A 155 -25.77 -21.68 28.76
C PRO A 155 -25.41 -22.40 30.07
N SER A 156 -26.31 -22.45 31.05
CA SER A 156 -26.05 -23.02 32.36
C SER A 156 -25.54 -24.46 32.26
N PRO A 157 -24.41 -24.81 32.89
CA PRO A 157 -23.83 -26.14 32.79
C PRO A 157 -24.68 -27.17 33.55
N SER A 158 -24.62 -28.42 33.11
CA SER A 158 -25.12 -29.54 33.91
C SER A 158 -24.09 -29.95 34.97
N ASN A 159 -24.50 -30.79 35.92
CA ASN A 159 -23.54 -31.38 36.86
C ASN A 159 -22.46 -32.16 36.09
N TRP A 160 -21.20 -31.91 36.46
CA TRP A 160 -19.96 -32.44 35.90
C TRP A 160 -19.46 -31.76 34.61
N ASP A 161 -20.19 -30.77 34.10
CA ASP A 161 -19.82 -30.01 32.90
C ASP A 161 -19.16 -28.68 33.30
N GLY A 162 -18.09 -28.76 34.10
CA GLY A 162 -17.42 -27.62 34.70
C GLY A 162 -16.28 -27.02 33.88
N HIS A 163 -16.03 -27.53 32.67
CA HIS A 163 -14.89 -27.14 31.86
C HIS A 163 -15.03 -25.70 31.38
N GLY A 164 -16.14 -25.35 30.72
CA GLY A 164 -16.39 -23.99 30.21
C GLY A 164 -16.40 -22.93 31.31
N THR A 165 -16.88 -23.26 32.50
CA THR A 165 -16.84 -22.36 33.67
C THR A 165 -15.40 -22.14 34.16
N SER A 166 -14.54 -23.16 34.11
CA SER A 166 -13.13 -23.04 34.47
C SER A 166 -12.36 -22.23 33.41
N ALA A 167 -12.61 -22.48 32.13
CA ALA A 167 -12.03 -21.74 31.01
C ALA A 167 -12.42 -20.25 31.04
N ALA A 168 -13.70 -19.94 31.30
CA ALA A 168 -14.19 -18.57 31.43
C ALA A 168 -13.44 -17.79 32.52
N GLY A 169 -13.15 -18.42 33.66
CA GLY A 169 -12.41 -17.78 34.74
C GLY A 169 -10.95 -17.47 34.39
N VAL A 170 -10.30 -18.32 33.60
CA VAL A 170 -8.93 -18.06 33.12
C VAL A 170 -8.92 -16.87 32.15
N ALA A 171 -9.90 -16.81 31.25
CA ALA A 171 -10.02 -15.73 30.28
C ALA A 171 -10.36 -14.39 30.96
N ALA A 172 -11.43 -14.34 31.76
CA ALA A 172 -12.03 -13.08 32.19
C ALA A 172 -12.81 -13.14 33.52
N ALA A 173 -12.34 -13.89 34.54
CA ALA A 173 -12.86 -13.68 35.89
C ALA A 173 -12.65 -12.22 36.34
N VAL A 174 -13.65 -11.65 37.01
CA VAL A 174 -13.84 -10.20 37.23
C VAL A 174 -12.63 -9.50 37.83
N GLY A 175 -11.91 -10.17 38.74
CA GLY A 175 -10.70 -9.65 39.36
C GLY A 175 -10.90 -8.33 40.15
N ASN A 176 -9.98 -8.07 41.08
CA ASN A 176 -9.97 -6.90 41.95
C ASN A 176 -11.29 -6.64 42.72
N ASN A 177 -12.14 -7.66 42.88
CA ASN A 177 -13.45 -7.61 43.53
C ASN A 177 -13.41 -8.22 44.95
N SER A 178 -12.23 -8.72 45.39
CA SER A 178 -11.96 -9.37 46.68
C SER A 178 -12.56 -10.77 46.81
N ILE A 179 -12.94 -11.38 45.69
CA ILE A 179 -13.55 -12.70 45.59
C ILE A 179 -12.59 -13.54 44.74
N GLY A 180 -12.45 -14.83 45.09
CA GLY A 180 -11.88 -15.77 44.14
C GLY A 180 -10.54 -15.41 43.49
N VAL A 181 -10.59 -15.28 42.16
CA VAL A 181 -9.49 -15.23 41.21
C VAL A 181 -9.61 -13.97 40.32
N SER A 182 -8.66 -13.79 39.40
CA SER A 182 -8.74 -12.81 38.30
C SER A 182 -8.53 -13.54 36.98
N GLY A 183 -9.27 -13.20 35.94
CA GLY A 183 -8.94 -13.61 34.58
C GLY A 183 -7.77 -12.79 34.03
N ALA A 184 -7.30 -13.17 32.85
CA ALA A 184 -6.34 -12.36 32.11
C ALA A 184 -6.94 -11.01 31.66
N ALA A 185 -8.22 -10.99 31.27
CA ALA A 185 -8.97 -9.79 30.92
C ALA A 185 -10.14 -9.57 31.90
N PRO A 186 -9.88 -9.05 33.13
CA PRO A 186 -10.86 -8.98 34.21
C PRO A 186 -12.11 -8.14 33.92
N GLN A 187 -12.10 -7.28 32.89
CA GLN A 187 -13.25 -6.46 32.50
C GLN A 187 -13.77 -6.77 31.09
N ALA A 188 -13.30 -7.86 30.46
CA ALA A 188 -13.89 -8.33 29.22
C ALA A 188 -15.31 -8.87 29.44
N GLY A 189 -16.17 -8.64 28.46
CA GLY A 189 -17.48 -9.27 28.41
C GLY A 189 -17.34 -10.77 28.20
N LEU A 190 -18.17 -11.57 28.87
CA LEU A 190 -18.23 -13.02 28.68
C LEU A 190 -19.57 -13.44 28.08
N ALA A 191 -19.54 -14.29 27.08
CA ALA A 191 -20.71 -14.97 26.51
C ALA A 191 -20.52 -16.49 26.62
N GLY A 192 -21.50 -17.20 27.18
CA GLY A 192 -21.48 -18.66 27.25
C GLY A 192 -22.12 -19.28 26.01
N ILE A 193 -21.37 -20.12 25.30
CA ILE A 193 -21.85 -20.83 24.11
C ILE A 193 -21.75 -22.33 24.39
N GLN A 194 -22.85 -22.94 24.83
CA GLN A 194 -22.86 -24.34 25.21
C GLN A 194 -23.04 -25.23 23.97
N LEU A 195 -22.04 -26.06 23.67
CA LEU A 195 -21.95 -26.88 22.46
C LEU A 195 -21.62 -28.35 22.77
N ILE A 196 -20.61 -28.63 23.60
CA ILE A 196 -20.00 -29.98 23.70
C ILE A 196 -20.58 -30.88 24.81
N SER A 197 -21.59 -30.41 25.54
CA SER A 197 -22.33 -31.22 26.54
C SER A 197 -23.32 -32.22 25.89
N CYS A 198 -23.42 -32.23 24.56
CA CYS A 198 -24.31 -33.10 23.79
C CYS A 198 -23.68 -33.56 22.46
N SER A 199 -24.45 -34.31 21.66
CA SER A 199 -23.99 -34.75 20.34
C SER A 199 -23.81 -33.57 19.40
N LEU A 200 -22.64 -33.53 18.76
CA LEU A 200 -22.26 -32.55 17.76
C LEU A 200 -22.73 -32.94 16.35
N SER A 201 -22.78 -31.94 15.48
CA SER A 201 -23.03 -32.04 14.06
C SER A 201 -22.41 -30.81 13.41
N ASP A 202 -21.89 -30.94 12.21
CA ASP A 202 -21.27 -29.84 11.43
C ASP A 202 -22.09 -28.53 11.46
N SER A 203 -23.42 -28.59 11.29
CA SER A 203 -24.27 -27.38 11.36
C SER A 203 -24.32 -26.73 12.75
N LYS A 204 -24.16 -27.50 13.82
CA LYS A 204 -24.14 -26.96 15.19
C LYS A 204 -22.79 -26.30 15.48
N GLU A 205 -21.71 -26.95 15.08
CA GLU A 205 -20.35 -26.40 15.21
C GLU A 205 -20.25 -25.06 14.46
N ALA A 206 -20.68 -25.04 13.19
CA ALA A 206 -20.70 -23.84 12.38
C ALA A 206 -21.56 -22.71 12.96
N ASN A 207 -22.75 -23.04 13.48
CA ASN A 207 -23.61 -22.04 14.10
C ASN A 207 -23.04 -21.52 15.43
N ALA A 208 -22.33 -22.37 16.18
CA ALA A 208 -21.74 -21.99 17.46
C ALA A 208 -20.56 -21.05 17.27
N ILE A 209 -19.68 -21.32 16.30
CA ILE A 209 -18.57 -20.42 16.01
C ILE A 209 -19.07 -19.10 15.41
N THR A 210 -20.07 -19.13 14.52
CA THR A 210 -20.61 -17.90 13.89
C THR A 210 -21.65 -17.16 14.76
N HIS A 211 -21.79 -17.53 16.03
CA HIS A 211 -22.86 -17.03 16.90
C HIS A 211 -22.67 -15.53 17.23
N LEU A 212 -23.45 -14.66 16.57
CA LEU A 212 -23.39 -13.21 16.82
C LEU A 212 -21.98 -12.63 16.60
N SER A 213 -21.34 -13.04 15.50
CA SER A 213 -19.99 -12.65 15.05
C SER A 213 -19.72 -11.13 14.96
N GLN A 214 -20.77 -10.30 14.96
CA GLN A 214 -20.64 -8.83 14.99
C GLN A 214 -20.55 -8.24 16.40
N SER A 215 -20.83 -9.04 17.43
CA SER A 215 -20.94 -8.59 18.83
C SER A 215 -20.05 -9.37 19.80
N ILE A 216 -19.67 -10.60 19.42
CA ILE A 216 -18.59 -11.33 20.07
C ILE A 216 -17.32 -11.03 19.28
N ASP A 217 -16.21 -10.76 19.96
CA ASP A 217 -14.93 -10.46 19.30
C ASP A 217 -14.07 -11.72 19.14
N ILE A 218 -14.00 -12.51 20.21
CA ILE A 218 -13.09 -13.66 20.34
C ILE A 218 -13.91 -14.91 20.66
N TYR A 219 -13.65 -16.02 19.96
CA TYR A 219 -14.17 -17.34 20.31
C TYR A 219 -13.04 -18.21 20.87
N SER A 220 -13.21 -18.70 22.10
CA SER A 220 -12.28 -19.59 22.78
C SER A 220 -12.78 -21.02 22.71
N ASN A 221 -12.01 -21.91 22.07
CA ASN A 221 -12.39 -23.29 21.81
C ASN A 221 -11.34 -24.26 22.38
N SER A 222 -11.78 -25.11 23.30
CA SER A 222 -10.91 -26.07 24.01
C SER A 222 -11.39 -27.51 23.80
N TRP A 223 -11.77 -27.82 22.56
CA TRP A 223 -12.32 -29.10 22.11
C TRP A 223 -11.86 -29.40 20.67
N GLY A 224 -11.93 -30.66 20.25
CA GLY A 224 -11.50 -31.10 18.93
C GLY A 224 -11.80 -32.58 18.72
N PRO A 225 -11.17 -33.22 17.71
CA PRO A 225 -11.15 -34.66 17.55
C PRO A 225 -10.56 -35.40 18.77
N SER A 226 -10.47 -36.72 18.71
CA SER A 226 -9.89 -37.49 19.81
C SER A 226 -8.36 -37.54 19.73
N ASP A 227 -7.70 -36.95 20.74
CA ASP A 227 -6.24 -36.89 20.99
C ASP A 227 -5.57 -38.26 21.29
N ASN A 228 -5.76 -39.24 20.41
CA ASN A 228 -5.37 -40.63 20.62
C ASN A 228 -4.15 -41.08 19.79
N GLY A 229 -3.57 -40.18 18.98
CA GLY A 229 -2.42 -40.45 18.13
C GLY A 229 -2.75 -41.23 16.85
N TYR A 230 -4.03 -41.34 16.47
CA TYR A 230 -4.45 -42.02 15.24
C TYR A 230 -5.79 -41.51 14.67
N THR A 231 -6.38 -40.47 15.24
CA THR A 231 -7.54 -39.79 14.65
C THR A 231 -7.03 -38.77 13.65
N LEU A 232 -7.56 -38.82 12.43
CA LEU A 232 -7.30 -37.79 11.41
C LEU A 232 -8.68 -37.30 10.96
N GLU A 233 -9.07 -36.11 11.41
CA GLU A 233 -10.43 -35.59 11.22
C GLU A 233 -10.41 -34.10 10.91
N ALA A 234 -11.03 -33.74 9.78
CA ALA A 234 -11.19 -32.35 9.35
C ALA A 234 -12.57 -31.83 9.76
N PRO A 235 -12.73 -30.50 9.96
CA PRO A 235 -14.03 -29.88 10.11
C PRO A 235 -14.93 -30.18 8.91
N GLY A 236 -16.22 -30.26 9.16
CA GLY A 236 -17.19 -30.38 8.08
C GLY A 236 -17.25 -29.10 7.22
N PRO A 237 -17.88 -29.17 6.03
CA PRO A 237 -17.93 -28.04 5.12
C PRO A 237 -18.66 -26.81 5.67
N LEU A 238 -19.64 -26.99 6.59
CA LEU A 238 -20.30 -25.85 7.21
C LEU A 238 -19.38 -25.20 8.25
N MET A 239 -18.63 -25.98 9.02
CA MET A 239 -17.67 -25.45 9.98
C MET A 239 -16.55 -24.67 9.29
N LEU A 240 -16.00 -25.18 8.17
CA LEU A 240 -15.03 -24.45 7.36
C LEU A 240 -15.59 -23.12 6.83
N ALA A 241 -16.82 -23.14 6.31
CA ALA A 241 -17.50 -21.91 5.89
C ALA A 241 -17.77 -20.96 7.07
N GLY A 242 -17.96 -21.51 8.28
CA GLY A 242 -18.07 -20.75 9.52
C GLY A 242 -16.79 -20.01 9.85
N PHE A 243 -15.63 -20.70 9.81
CA PHE A 243 -14.33 -20.08 9.99
C PHE A 243 -14.09 -18.94 8.98
N GLU A 244 -14.34 -19.17 7.69
CA GLU A 244 -14.19 -18.13 6.66
C GLU A 244 -15.15 -16.95 6.91
N SER A 245 -16.41 -17.22 7.24
CA SER A 245 -17.38 -16.17 7.53
C SER A 245 -16.94 -15.30 8.71
N ASP A 246 -16.47 -15.91 9.78
CA ASP A 246 -16.04 -15.20 10.98
C ASP A 246 -14.74 -14.42 10.75
N ALA A 247 -13.75 -15.01 10.06
CA ALA A 247 -12.50 -14.32 9.73
C ALA A 247 -12.69 -13.16 8.75
N TYR A 248 -13.57 -13.27 7.76
CA TYR A 248 -13.72 -12.21 6.74
C TYR A 248 -14.89 -11.24 6.98
N GLN A 249 -15.90 -11.62 7.75
CA GLN A 249 -17.11 -10.80 7.94
C GLN A 249 -17.34 -10.43 9.41
N GLY A 250 -16.77 -11.18 10.36
CA GLY A 250 -16.84 -10.90 11.79
C GLY A 250 -16.33 -9.51 12.17
N ARG A 251 -16.75 -9.00 13.33
CA ARG A 251 -16.30 -7.69 13.87
C ARG A 251 -16.34 -6.56 12.82
N SER A 252 -17.44 -6.42 12.10
CA SER A 252 -17.64 -5.43 11.03
C SER A 252 -16.59 -5.49 9.90
N GLY A 253 -16.10 -6.68 9.58
CA GLY A 253 -15.10 -6.92 8.52
C GLY A 253 -13.65 -6.98 9.02
N LEU A 254 -13.38 -6.73 10.30
CA LEU A 254 -12.06 -6.93 10.90
C LEU A 254 -11.72 -8.42 11.09
N GLY A 255 -12.74 -9.26 11.18
CA GLY A 255 -12.61 -10.68 11.45
C GLY A 255 -12.58 -10.99 12.94
N ASN A 256 -13.38 -11.99 13.33
CA ASN A 256 -13.33 -12.56 14.67
C ASN A 256 -12.00 -13.26 14.93
N ILE A 257 -11.56 -13.22 16.18
CA ILE A 257 -10.39 -13.98 16.60
C ILE A 257 -10.84 -15.35 17.10
N ILE A 258 -10.27 -16.40 16.52
CA ILE A 258 -10.64 -17.77 16.87
C ILE A 258 -9.42 -18.43 17.49
N THR A 259 -9.49 -18.74 18.78
CA THR A 259 -8.42 -19.46 19.48
C THR A 259 -8.81 -20.92 19.67
N TRP A 260 -7.84 -21.82 19.50
CA TRP A 260 -8.06 -23.25 19.54
C TRP A 260 -6.97 -23.94 20.35
N ALA A 261 -7.34 -24.88 21.21
CA ALA A 261 -6.39 -25.71 21.92
C ALA A 261 -5.65 -26.63 20.94
N ALA A 262 -4.32 -26.68 21.00
CA ALA A 262 -3.52 -27.53 20.11
C ALA A 262 -3.70 -29.05 20.36
N GLY A 263 -4.29 -29.45 21.49
CA GLY A 263 -4.53 -30.86 21.84
C GLY A 263 -3.73 -31.35 23.05
N ASN A 264 -4.10 -32.51 23.61
CA ASN A 264 -3.55 -33.10 24.84
C ASN A 264 -2.99 -34.53 24.64
N GLY A 265 -2.68 -34.90 23.41
CA GLY A 265 -2.33 -36.23 22.93
C GLY A 265 -0.85 -36.58 22.89
N LEU A 266 0.07 -35.72 23.34
CA LEU A 266 1.52 -35.99 23.24
C LEU A 266 1.94 -37.34 23.85
N ALA A 267 1.31 -37.75 24.96
CA ALA A 267 1.59 -39.05 25.59
C ALA A 267 1.16 -40.27 24.74
N ASN A 268 0.36 -40.04 23.70
CA ASN A 268 -0.08 -41.01 22.71
C ASN A 268 0.66 -40.84 21.36
N ASP A 269 1.70 -40.00 21.31
CA ASP A 269 2.43 -39.62 20.08
C ASP A 269 1.51 -38.93 19.03
N ASP A 270 0.58 -38.08 19.48
CA ASP A 270 -0.29 -37.25 18.62
C ASP A 270 0.36 -35.93 18.21
N ASP A 271 -0.21 -35.28 17.20
CA ASP A 271 0.29 -34.03 16.60
C ASP A 271 -0.86 -33.10 16.18
N SER A 272 -0.74 -31.81 16.48
CA SER A 272 -1.81 -30.83 16.24
C SER A 272 -2.09 -30.59 14.76
N ASN A 273 -1.18 -30.96 13.85
CA ASN A 273 -1.43 -30.94 12.41
C ASN A 273 -2.44 -32.01 11.96
N TYR A 274 -2.80 -32.99 12.81
CA TYR A 274 -3.84 -34.01 12.53
C TYR A 274 -5.24 -33.61 13.00
N ASP A 275 -5.34 -32.55 13.81
CA ASP A 275 -6.60 -31.90 14.17
C ASP A 275 -6.91 -30.79 13.16
N GLY A 276 -7.86 -31.02 12.24
CA GLY A 276 -8.20 -30.04 11.22
C GLY A 276 -8.82 -28.73 11.74
N TYR A 277 -9.20 -28.65 13.02
CA TYR A 277 -9.66 -27.41 13.65
C TYR A 277 -8.47 -26.55 14.05
N ALA A 278 -7.57 -27.07 14.90
CA ALA A 278 -6.33 -26.38 15.30
C ALA A 278 -5.39 -26.13 14.12
N ASN A 279 -5.38 -27.01 13.13
CA ASN A 279 -4.57 -26.90 11.92
C ASN A 279 -5.12 -25.88 10.90
N SER A 280 -6.30 -25.30 11.13
CA SER A 280 -6.79 -24.24 10.25
C SER A 280 -6.04 -22.94 10.47
N ARG A 281 -5.50 -22.33 9.40
CA ARG A 281 -4.87 -21.00 9.41
C ARG A 281 -5.76 -19.87 9.98
N LEU A 282 -7.08 -20.06 9.95
CA LEU A 282 -8.06 -19.10 10.46
C LEU A 282 -8.19 -19.15 11.99
N THR A 283 -7.54 -20.12 12.64
CA THR A 283 -7.50 -20.26 14.09
C THR A 283 -6.08 -20.05 14.62
N ILE A 284 -6.00 -19.65 15.89
CA ILE A 284 -4.76 -19.53 16.64
C ILE A 284 -4.63 -20.80 17.48
N ALA A 285 -3.82 -21.75 17.03
CA ALA A 285 -3.51 -22.96 17.79
C ALA A 285 -2.59 -22.64 18.98
N VAL A 286 -3.02 -23.05 20.18
CA VAL A 286 -2.37 -22.72 21.46
C VAL A 286 -1.82 -23.96 22.15
N ALA A 287 -0.49 -24.00 22.31
CA ALA A 287 0.22 -25.01 23.10
C ALA A 287 0.29 -24.67 24.59
N ALA A 288 0.69 -25.63 25.41
CA ALA A 288 0.75 -25.50 26.87
C ALA A 288 2.18 -25.65 27.44
N THR A 289 2.55 -24.73 28.34
CA THR A 289 3.80 -24.81 29.11
C THR A 289 3.55 -24.94 30.60
N THR A 290 4.47 -25.59 31.32
CA THR A 290 4.39 -25.67 32.79
C THR A 290 4.88 -24.38 33.45
N HIS A 291 4.80 -24.29 34.78
CA HIS A 291 5.38 -23.19 35.57
C HIS A 291 6.92 -23.09 35.56
N TYR A 292 7.61 -24.01 34.88
CA TYR A 292 9.04 -23.93 34.59
C TYR A 292 9.33 -23.32 33.22
N GLY A 293 8.32 -23.13 32.38
CA GLY A 293 8.44 -22.68 31.00
C GLY A 293 8.76 -23.79 29.99
N ASP A 294 8.79 -25.06 30.39
CA ASP A 294 8.94 -26.21 29.49
C ASP A 294 7.59 -26.76 29.01
N ASN A 295 7.60 -27.56 27.95
CA ASN A 295 6.42 -28.16 27.34
C ASN A 295 5.71 -29.09 28.36
N ALA A 296 4.40 -28.90 28.53
CA ALA A 296 3.58 -29.78 29.36
C ALA A 296 3.54 -31.21 28.77
N TRP A 297 3.56 -32.23 29.64
CA TRP A 297 3.67 -33.64 29.22
C TRP A 297 2.58 -34.15 28.25
N TYR A 298 1.49 -33.40 28.11
CA TYR A 298 0.37 -33.70 27.21
C TYR A 298 0.32 -32.80 25.96
N SER A 299 1.00 -31.64 25.93
CA SER A 299 0.81 -30.65 24.86
C SER A 299 1.34 -31.17 23.55
N GLU A 300 0.46 -31.33 22.57
CA GLU A 300 0.83 -31.80 21.24
C GLU A 300 1.79 -30.82 20.57
N PRO A 301 2.81 -31.32 19.85
CA PRO A 301 3.56 -30.53 18.89
C PRO A 301 2.77 -30.39 17.58
N GLY A 302 3.20 -29.45 16.75
CA GLY A 302 2.75 -29.28 15.37
C GLY A 302 3.24 -27.93 14.85
N ASP A 303 3.48 -27.86 13.54
CA ASP A 303 4.02 -26.66 12.89
C ASP A 303 2.93 -25.62 12.56
N ASN A 304 1.66 -25.95 12.85
CA ASN A 304 0.52 -25.04 12.85
C ASN A 304 0.38 -24.23 14.15
N ILE A 305 1.12 -24.56 15.21
CA ILE A 305 1.06 -23.87 16.50
C ILE A 305 1.63 -22.46 16.35
N LEU A 306 0.83 -21.44 16.67
CA LEU A 306 1.28 -20.05 16.60
C LEU A 306 1.99 -19.63 17.90
N VAL A 307 1.44 -20.02 19.05
CA VAL A 307 1.86 -19.51 20.36
C VAL A 307 1.58 -20.52 21.46
N ALA A 308 2.36 -20.49 22.53
CA ALA A 308 2.12 -21.26 23.75
C ALA A 308 1.63 -20.37 24.90
N ALA A 309 0.99 -20.96 25.90
CA ALA A 309 0.67 -20.28 27.15
C ALA A 309 0.77 -21.21 28.38
N PRO A 310 0.97 -20.63 29.58
CA PRO A 310 1.00 -21.39 30.83
C PRO A 310 -0.26 -22.24 31.09
N SER A 311 -0.05 -23.50 31.50
CA SER A 311 -1.07 -24.45 31.96
C SER A 311 -0.52 -25.43 33.00
N ASP A 312 -1.29 -26.43 33.43
CA ASP A 312 -0.87 -27.40 34.45
C ASP A 312 0.33 -28.25 34.01
N GLY A 313 1.16 -28.61 34.98
CA GLY A 313 2.35 -29.39 34.74
C GLY A 313 3.24 -29.48 35.98
N ASP A 314 4.04 -30.53 36.06
CA ASP A 314 5.02 -30.76 37.14
C ASP A 314 4.50 -30.59 38.58
N GLY A 315 3.22 -30.89 38.78
CA GLY A 315 2.57 -30.89 40.08
C GLY A 315 1.90 -29.57 40.48
N GLU A 316 1.85 -28.59 39.58
CA GLU A 316 1.09 -27.36 39.73
C GLU A 316 -0.04 -27.29 38.69
N GLY A 317 -1.20 -26.76 39.08
CA GLY A 317 -2.34 -26.55 38.19
C GLY A 317 -2.74 -25.09 38.07
N ILE A 318 -3.77 -24.82 37.26
CA ILE A 318 -4.33 -23.48 37.08
C ILE A 318 -5.47 -23.26 38.07
N THR A 319 -5.33 -22.23 38.89
CA THR A 319 -6.37 -21.76 39.81
C THR A 319 -7.35 -20.85 39.07
N THR A 320 -8.61 -21.26 39.00
CA THR A 320 -9.70 -20.57 38.29
C THR A 320 -11.07 -20.85 38.96
N THR A 321 -12.15 -20.30 38.40
CA THR A 321 -13.55 -20.56 38.81
C THR A 321 -13.94 -22.02 38.54
N ASP A 322 -14.96 -22.49 39.25
CA ASP A 322 -15.59 -23.81 39.08
C ASP A 322 -17.10 -23.63 39.24
N ILE A 323 -17.92 -24.58 38.80
CA ILE A 323 -19.38 -24.47 39.00
C ILE A 323 -19.67 -24.33 40.51
N GLU A 324 -20.51 -23.36 40.90
CA GLU A 324 -20.85 -23.10 42.29
C GLU A 324 -21.28 -24.39 43.04
N GLY A 325 -20.74 -24.57 44.23
CA GLY A 325 -21.05 -25.70 45.10
C GLY A 325 -20.32 -26.99 44.72
N SER A 326 -21.02 -28.01 44.23
CA SER A 326 -20.44 -29.33 43.96
C SER A 326 -20.80 -29.85 42.57
N GLY A 327 -21.10 -28.93 41.65
CA GLY A 327 -21.47 -29.22 40.28
C GLY A 327 -20.25 -29.53 39.41
N GLY A 328 -19.10 -28.92 39.69
CA GLY A 328 -17.92 -28.99 38.82
C GLY A 328 -16.84 -29.96 39.32
N TYR A 329 -15.57 -29.60 39.10
CA TYR A 329 -14.41 -30.44 39.41
C TYR A 329 -14.21 -30.66 40.91
N THR A 330 -14.64 -29.69 41.72
CA THR A 330 -14.46 -29.69 43.15
C THR A 330 -15.80 -29.61 43.91
N ASN A 331 -15.73 -29.54 45.24
CA ASN A 331 -16.91 -29.30 46.09
C ASN A 331 -16.94 -27.84 46.62
N ASN A 332 -16.31 -26.93 45.89
CA ASN A 332 -16.36 -25.49 46.15
C ASN A 332 -16.40 -24.74 44.80
N ASP A 333 -16.49 -23.42 44.86
CA ASP A 333 -16.71 -22.57 43.68
C ASP A 333 -15.41 -22.28 42.88
N TYR A 334 -14.28 -22.92 43.23
CA TYR A 334 -12.98 -22.73 42.58
C TYR A 334 -12.23 -24.05 42.39
N ASN A 335 -11.49 -24.14 41.29
CA ASN A 335 -10.62 -25.25 40.94
C ASN A 335 -9.16 -24.80 40.97
N ASP A 336 -8.32 -25.49 41.74
CA ASP A 336 -6.87 -25.20 41.85
C ASP A 336 -6.02 -26.11 40.94
N ASN A 337 -6.67 -26.95 40.14
CA ASN A 337 -6.02 -28.00 39.36
C ASN A 337 -6.61 -28.11 37.94
N PHE A 338 -7.12 -27.00 37.39
CA PHE A 338 -7.51 -26.92 35.97
C PHE A 338 -6.25 -26.94 35.09
N GLY A 339 -6.36 -27.38 33.84
CA GLY A 339 -5.20 -27.73 33.03
C GLY A 339 -5.52 -28.15 31.60
N GLY A 340 -4.54 -28.73 30.92
CA GLY A 340 -4.57 -29.03 29.49
C GLY A 340 -4.24 -27.81 28.63
N THR A 341 -4.05 -28.00 27.32
CA THR A 341 -4.11 -26.90 26.33
C THR A 341 -5.46 -26.17 26.40
N SER A 342 -6.48 -26.84 26.96
CA SER A 342 -7.78 -26.28 27.33
C SER A 342 -7.74 -25.12 28.33
N SER A 343 -6.68 -24.99 29.14
CA SER A 343 -6.47 -23.84 30.02
C SER A 343 -5.52 -22.79 29.41
N ALA A 344 -4.62 -23.19 28.51
CA ALA A 344 -3.73 -22.27 27.81
C ALA A 344 -4.49 -21.38 26.82
N THR A 345 -5.45 -21.96 26.10
CA THR A 345 -6.28 -21.28 25.09
C THR A 345 -7.10 -20.09 25.62
N PRO A 346 -7.90 -20.24 26.70
CA PRO A 346 -8.62 -19.10 27.27
C PRO A 346 -7.69 -18.03 27.85
N LEU A 347 -6.47 -18.40 28.29
CA LEU A 347 -5.47 -17.43 28.73
C LEU A 347 -5.00 -16.55 27.56
N VAL A 348 -4.73 -17.15 26.39
CA VAL A 348 -4.43 -16.42 25.15
C VAL A 348 -5.61 -15.53 24.74
N SER A 349 -6.84 -16.04 24.76
CA SER A 349 -8.05 -15.24 24.49
C SER A 349 -8.14 -14.00 25.40
N GLY A 350 -7.86 -14.14 26.69
CA GLY A 350 -7.84 -13.01 27.61
C GLY A 350 -6.74 -11.99 27.29
N VAL A 351 -5.53 -12.42 26.93
CA VAL A 351 -4.47 -11.49 26.51
C VAL A 351 -4.84 -10.77 25.21
N ILE A 352 -5.44 -11.47 24.24
CA ILE A 352 -5.93 -10.86 22.99
C ILE A 352 -7.03 -9.84 23.28
N ALA A 353 -7.90 -10.07 24.27
CA ALA A 353 -8.87 -9.06 24.67
C ALA A 353 -8.20 -7.76 25.18
N LEU A 354 -7.03 -7.86 25.83
CA LEU A 354 -6.24 -6.67 26.19
C LEU A 354 -5.64 -5.98 24.95
N MET A 355 -5.22 -6.76 23.95
CA MET A 355 -4.73 -6.22 22.68
C MET A 355 -5.81 -5.45 21.94
N LEU A 356 -7.03 -6.02 21.84
CA LEU A 356 -8.16 -5.39 21.18
C LEU A 356 -8.70 -4.16 21.92
N GLU A 357 -8.58 -4.10 23.26
CA GLU A 357 -8.88 -2.86 24.00
C GLU A 357 -7.85 -1.77 23.68
N ALA A 358 -6.57 -2.14 23.55
CA ALA A 358 -5.52 -1.19 23.20
C ALA A 358 -5.61 -0.70 21.76
N ASN A 359 -6.06 -1.56 20.84
CA ASN A 359 -6.31 -1.20 19.45
C ASN A 359 -7.49 -2.02 18.89
N SER A 360 -8.65 -1.36 18.79
CA SER A 360 -9.87 -2.00 18.31
C SER A 360 -9.87 -2.28 16.80
N ASN A 361 -8.95 -1.68 16.05
CA ASN A 361 -8.88 -1.79 14.58
C ASN A 361 -8.06 -3.00 14.11
N LEU A 362 -7.45 -3.76 15.04
CA LEU A 362 -6.71 -4.97 14.66
C LEU A 362 -7.65 -5.96 13.97
N THR A 363 -7.24 -6.39 12.78
CA THR A 363 -7.84 -7.50 12.06
C THR A 363 -7.43 -8.84 12.69
N TRP A 364 -8.08 -9.92 12.27
CA TRP A 364 -7.69 -11.27 12.71
C TRP A 364 -6.25 -11.63 12.32
N ARG A 365 -5.77 -11.17 11.16
CA ARG A 365 -4.37 -11.32 10.71
C ARG A 365 -3.42 -10.46 11.54
N ASP A 366 -3.78 -9.20 11.80
CA ASP A 366 -2.95 -8.31 12.64
C ASP A 366 -2.70 -8.90 14.03
N VAL A 367 -3.72 -9.53 14.64
CA VAL A 367 -3.55 -10.21 15.92
C VAL A 367 -2.52 -11.34 15.83
N GLN A 368 -2.55 -12.15 14.77
CA GLN A 368 -1.56 -13.22 14.58
C GLN A 368 -0.15 -12.65 14.40
N HIS A 369 0.01 -11.61 13.56
CA HIS A 369 1.29 -10.90 13.37
C HIS A 369 1.85 -10.33 14.67
N VAL A 370 1.01 -9.68 15.48
CA VAL A 370 1.43 -9.14 16.78
C VAL A 370 1.89 -10.26 17.70
N LEU A 371 1.22 -11.41 17.72
CA LEU A 371 1.62 -12.56 18.54
C LEU A 371 2.97 -13.12 18.08
N VAL A 372 3.17 -13.30 16.77
CA VAL A 372 4.46 -13.72 16.18
C VAL A 372 5.60 -12.80 16.63
N ASN A 373 5.39 -11.49 16.53
CA ASN A 373 6.41 -10.48 16.81
C ASN A 373 6.60 -10.13 18.30
N SER A 374 5.79 -10.71 19.20
CA SER A 374 5.83 -10.39 20.63
C SER A 374 5.96 -11.60 21.55
N ALA A 375 5.80 -12.82 21.02
CA ALA A 375 5.99 -14.05 21.77
C ALA A 375 7.42 -14.15 22.31
N ARG A 376 7.54 -14.76 23.50
CA ARG A 376 8.81 -14.90 24.21
C ARG A 376 9.29 -16.34 24.11
N VAL A 377 10.52 -16.53 23.64
CA VAL A 377 11.21 -17.83 23.73
C VAL A 377 11.28 -18.30 25.17
N ASN A 378 10.60 -19.42 25.43
CA ASN A 378 10.60 -20.19 26.68
C ASN A 378 11.45 -21.46 26.49
N ASP A 379 11.98 -22.01 27.59
CA ASP A 379 12.88 -23.18 27.55
C ASP A 379 13.88 -23.11 26.38
N ALA A 380 14.66 -22.02 26.32
CA ALA A 380 15.57 -21.71 25.20
C ALA A 380 16.67 -22.76 24.93
N SER A 381 16.71 -23.84 25.72
CA SER A 381 17.61 -24.97 25.53
C SER A 381 16.95 -26.20 24.90
N ASP A 382 15.63 -26.17 24.71
CA ASP A 382 14.93 -27.24 24.00
C ASP A 382 15.41 -27.32 22.55
N TRP A 383 15.47 -28.53 22.04
CA TRP A 383 16.02 -28.83 20.72
C TRP A 383 15.06 -28.50 19.57
N SER A 384 13.79 -28.25 19.88
CA SER A 384 12.76 -27.91 18.89
C SER A 384 12.95 -26.50 18.31
N TRP A 385 13.64 -25.61 19.02
CA TRP A 385 13.91 -24.24 18.57
C TRP A 385 14.85 -24.20 17.36
N ASN A 386 14.41 -23.51 16.32
CA ASN A 386 15.20 -23.15 15.14
C ASN A 386 14.93 -21.69 14.76
N ILE A 387 15.77 -21.14 13.89
CA ILE A 387 15.58 -19.81 13.32
C ILE A 387 15.10 -20.00 11.88
N ASN A 388 13.97 -19.39 11.52
CA ASN A 388 13.43 -19.44 10.16
C ASN A 388 14.18 -18.48 9.21
N GLY A 389 13.75 -18.41 7.95
CA GLY A 389 14.38 -17.58 6.92
C GLY A 389 14.27 -16.07 7.16
N ALA A 390 13.31 -15.64 7.98
CA ALA A 390 13.08 -14.25 8.36
C ALA A 390 13.77 -13.84 9.67
N GLY A 391 14.38 -14.80 10.37
CA GLY A 391 15.08 -14.55 11.64
C GLY A 391 14.26 -14.79 12.90
N HIS A 392 13.03 -15.32 12.79
CA HIS A 392 12.19 -15.67 13.94
C HIS A 392 12.63 -16.98 14.58
N ASP A 393 12.61 -17.03 15.92
CA ASP A 393 12.72 -18.26 16.68
C ASP A 393 11.38 -19.03 16.58
N VAL A 394 11.41 -20.23 16.00
CA VAL A 394 10.24 -21.09 15.79
C VAL A 394 10.44 -22.48 16.39
N SER A 395 9.38 -23.06 16.92
CA SER A 395 9.37 -24.40 17.53
C SER A 395 8.05 -25.10 17.30
N HIS A 396 8.10 -26.34 16.83
CA HIS A 396 6.93 -27.21 16.73
C HIS A 396 6.27 -27.51 18.09
N LYS A 397 6.90 -27.18 19.24
CA LYS A 397 6.30 -27.37 20.57
C LYS A 397 5.66 -26.10 21.13
N TYR A 398 6.10 -24.95 20.65
CA TYR A 398 5.80 -23.65 21.28
C TYR A 398 5.33 -22.59 20.29
N GLY A 399 5.29 -22.90 18.99
CA GLY A 399 5.14 -21.91 17.93
C GLY A 399 6.27 -20.89 17.97
N PHE A 400 5.91 -19.62 18.04
CA PHE A 400 6.85 -18.51 18.23
C PHE A 400 7.23 -18.26 19.70
N GLY A 401 6.65 -19.03 20.64
CA GLY A 401 6.96 -18.99 22.07
C GLY A 401 5.76 -18.71 22.96
N VAL A 402 6.03 -18.47 24.24
CA VAL A 402 4.97 -18.14 25.21
C VAL A 402 4.48 -16.73 25.00
N ILE A 403 3.16 -16.54 25.01
CA ILE A 403 2.52 -15.22 24.91
C ILE A 403 3.02 -14.27 26.01
N ASP A 404 3.46 -13.06 25.63
CA ASP A 404 3.83 -11.98 26.54
C ASP A 404 2.82 -10.84 26.40
N ALA A 405 1.92 -10.71 27.37
CA ALA A 405 0.87 -9.70 27.33
C ALA A 405 1.42 -8.27 27.35
N GLY A 406 2.55 -8.05 28.03
CA GLY A 406 3.20 -6.74 28.07
C GLY A 406 3.73 -6.33 26.70
N ALA A 407 4.41 -7.24 26.01
CA ALA A 407 4.93 -7.00 24.67
C ALA A 407 3.81 -6.92 23.62
N ALA A 408 2.85 -7.84 23.65
CA ALA A 408 1.76 -7.90 22.68
C ALA A 408 0.89 -6.64 22.71
N VAL A 409 0.52 -6.15 23.90
CA VAL A 409 -0.29 -4.93 24.04
C VAL A 409 0.49 -3.65 23.69
N ALA A 410 1.78 -3.61 24.04
CA ALA A 410 2.64 -2.49 23.67
C ALA A 410 2.79 -2.39 22.14
N LEU A 411 2.98 -3.52 21.45
CA LEU A 411 3.06 -3.60 20.00
C LEU A 411 1.71 -3.23 19.35
N SER A 412 0.61 -3.78 19.87
CA SER A 412 -0.76 -3.50 19.40
C SER A 412 -1.11 -2.00 19.36
N SER A 413 -0.68 -1.25 20.38
CA SER A 413 -1.03 0.17 20.54
C SER A 413 -0.51 1.07 19.40
N ASN A 414 0.55 0.65 18.71
CA ASN A 414 1.15 1.37 17.58
C ASN A 414 1.20 0.51 16.31
N TRP A 415 0.42 -0.57 16.25
CA TRP A 415 0.41 -1.48 15.11
C TRP A 415 -0.27 -0.82 13.91
N THR A 416 0.39 -0.91 12.75
CA THR A 416 -0.20 -0.52 11.46
C THR A 416 -0.79 -1.77 10.83
N THR A 417 -2.06 -1.71 10.44
CA THR A 417 -2.75 -2.84 9.83
C THR A 417 -2.01 -3.31 8.59
N VAL A 418 -1.81 -4.63 8.49
CA VAL A 418 -1.14 -5.24 7.34
C VAL A 418 -1.96 -5.08 6.07
N GLU A 419 -1.28 -5.09 4.93
CA GLU A 419 -1.92 -5.04 3.61
C GLU A 419 -2.90 -6.19 3.38
N ASN A 420 -3.75 -6.03 2.37
CA ASN A 420 -4.72 -7.05 1.98
C ASN A 420 -4.04 -8.39 1.68
N GLU A 421 -4.67 -9.48 2.14
CA GLU A 421 -4.18 -10.83 1.91
C GLU A 421 -4.11 -11.14 0.41
N SER A 422 -2.96 -11.67 -0.01
CA SER A 422 -2.71 -12.19 -1.34
C SER A 422 -2.27 -13.64 -1.27
N ASN A 423 -2.79 -14.45 -2.18
CA ASN A 423 -2.63 -15.90 -2.15
C ASN A 423 -1.98 -16.40 -3.44
N TYR A 424 -0.99 -17.28 -3.30
CA TYR A 424 -0.44 -18.06 -4.40
C TYR A 424 -0.85 -19.52 -4.26
N THR A 425 -1.29 -20.15 -5.36
CA THR A 425 -1.44 -21.61 -5.45
C THR A 425 -0.50 -22.16 -6.51
N SER A 426 0.17 -23.28 -6.19
CA SER A 426 0.93 -24.03 -7.17
C SER A 426 0.04 -24.71 -8.23
N GLY A 427 -1.26 -24.80 -7.95
CA GLY A 427 -2.16 -25.80 -8.52
C GLY A 427 -1.74 -27.22 -8.15
N MET A 428 -2.63 -28.18 -8.39
CA MET A 428 -2.39 -29.59 -8.12
C MET A 428 -1.20 -30.15 -8.92
N GLN A 429 -0.23 -30.71 -8.20
CA GLN A 429 0.94 -31.39 -8.73
C GLN A 429 0.71 -32.91 -8.70
N SER A 430 0.48 -33.53 -9.86
CA SER A 430 0.30 -34.98 -9.95
C SER A 430 1.63 -35.71 -10.18
N LEU A 431 2.06 -36.50 -9.20
CA LEU A 431 3.33 -37.25 -9.21
C LEU A 431 3.12 -38.73 -9.56
N GLY A 432 2.19 -39.41 -8.86
CA GLY A 432 2.04 -40.86 -8.93
C GLY A 432 3.33 -41.62 -8.61
N ALA A 433 4.12 -41.10 -7.67
CA ALA A 433 5.46 -41.59 -7.34
C ALA A 433 5.41 -42.64 -6.23
N ALA A 434 6.13 -43.74 -6.39
CA ALA A 434 6.24 -44.74 -5.34
C ALA A 434 7.04 -44.21 -4.14
N ILE A 435 6.58 -44.50 -2.93
CA ILE A 435 7.30 -44.19 -1.68
C ILE A 435 8.16 -45.42 -1.31
N PRO A 436 9.50 -45.29 -1.25
CA PRO A 436 10.39 -46.41 -0.91
C PRO A 436 10.28 -46.87 0.56
N ASP A 437 9.81 -48.10 0.75
CA ASP A 437 9.67 -48.79 2.06
C ASP A 437 10.99 -48.84 2.87
N ALA A 438 11.08 -48.04 3.92
CA ALA A 438 12.14 -47.99 4.92
C ALA A 438 13.59 -47.99 4.37
N THR A 439 13.83 -47.18 3.34
CA THR A 439 15.15 -47.14 2.68
C THR A 439 16.10 -46.04 3.17
N GLY A 440 15.61 -45.09 3.98
CA GLY A 440 16.38 -43.89 4.34
C GLY A 440 16.40 -42.85 3.20
N THR A 441 15.44 -42.89 2.28
CA THR A 441 15.40 -42.04 1.07
C THR A 441 13.98 -41.57 0.85
N ALA A 442 13.78 -40.25 0.96
CA ALA A 442 12.51 -39.60 0.70
C ALA A 442 12.20 -39.51 -0.81
N THR A 443 10.92 -39.62 -1.15
CA THR A 443 10.39 -39.18 -2.44
C THR A 443 10.21 -37.67 -2.38
N THR A 444 10.87 -36.94 -3.27
CA THR A 444 10.90 -35.47 -3.27
C THR A 444 10.29 -34.87 -4.53
N HIS A 445 9.67 -33.71 -4.39
CA HIS A 445 9.20 -32.91 -5.51
C HIS A 445 9.40 -31.43 -5.21
N THR A 446 9.89 -30.68 -6.21
CA THR A 446 10.21 -29.25 -6.09
C THR A 446 9.38 -28.47 -7.08
N ILE A 447 8.79 -27.37 -6.62
CA ILE A 447 8.17 -26.34 -7.45
C ILE A 447 8.93 -25.03 -7.28
N THR A 448 8.94 -24.20 -8.32
CA THR A 448 9.56 -22.88 -8.28
C THR A 448 8.47 -21.82 -8.34
N ILE A 449 8.47 -20.93 -7.34
CA ILE A 449 7.54 -19.81 -7.24
C ILE A 449 8.26 -18.53 -7.68
N SER A 450 7.57 -17.74 -8.50
CA SER A 450 8.07 -16.45 -9.01
C SER A 450 7.28 -15.25 -8.51
N GLN A 451 6.11 -15.46 -7.89
CA GLN A 451 5.38 -14.39 -7.23
C GLN A 451 6.07 -14.08 -5.91
N ASP A 452 6.24 -12.79 -5.63
CA ASP A 452 6.90 -12.29 -4.41
C ASP A 452 5.84 -11.89 -3.39
N LEU A 453 5.71 -12.71 -2.35
CA LEU A 453 4.81 -12.55 -1.22
C LEU A 453 5.64 -12.61 0.06
N LEU A 454 5.29 -11.76 1.02
CA LEU A 454 5.75 -11.87 2.39
C LEU A 454 4.83 -12.84 3.12
N LEU A 455 5.38 -13.96 3.60
CA LEU A 455 4.60 -15.10 4.07
C LEU A 455 3.93 -14.86 5.42
N GLU A 456 2.73 -15.41 5.59
CA GLU A 456 2.04 -15.55 6.86
C GLU A 456 1.88 -17.04 7.19
N SER A 457 1.00 -17.73 6.45
CA SER A 457 0.73 -19.15 6.63
C SER A 457 0.85 -19.91 5.32
N VAL A 458 1.22 -21.18 5.40
CA VAL A 458 1.38 -22.06 4.25
C VAL A 458 0.55 -23.33 4.44
N ASP A 459 -0.32 -23.63 3.48
CA ASP A 459 -1.13 -24.85 3.47
C ASP A 459 -0.62 -25.83 2.40
N VAL A 460 -0.60 -27.12 2.74
CA VAL A 460 -0.24 -28.22 1.86
C VAL A 460 -1.36 -29.25 1.84
N ILE A 461 -2.02 -29.38 0.70
CA ILE A 461 -3.01 -30.44 0.48
C ILE A 461 -2.28 -31.65 -0.10
N ALA A 462 -2.33 -32.81 0.55
CA ALA A 462 -1.63 -34.02 0.13
C ALA A 462 -2.59 -35.21 -0.03
N ASP A 463 -2.44 -35.93 -1.15
CA ASP A 463 -3.06 -37.23 -1.40
C ASP A 463 -1.99 -38.33 -1.47
N ILE A 464 -2.02 -39.23 -0.49
CA ILE A 464 -1.01 -40.27 -0.32
C ILE A 464 -1.70 -41.59 0.04
N ASP A 465 -1.57 -42.58 -0.83
CA ASP A 465 -1.99 -43.95 -0.53
C ASP A 465 -0.91 -44.64 0.31
N HIS A 466 -1.22 -45.04 1.54
CA HIS A 466 -0.32 -45.81 2.40
C HIS A 466 -1.11 -46.65 3.41
N ASN A 467 -0.77 -47.93 3.60
CA ASN A 467 -1.53 -48.82 4.50
C ASN A 467 -1.27 -48.57 6.01
N ASN A 468 -0.37 -47.64 6.33
CA ASN A 468 0.02 -47.23 7.68
C ASN A 468 0.52 -45.78 7.61
N ARG A 469 -0.37 -44.79 7.62
CA ARG A 469 0.03 -43.39 7.41
C ARG A 469 0.99 -42.87 8.49
N GLY A 470 0.98 -43.45 9.69
CA GLY A 470 1.90 -43.11 10.78
C GLY A 470 3.36 -43.51 10.52
N ASP A 471 3.63 -44.34 9.50
CA ASP A 471 5.01 -44.65 9.08
C ASP A 471 5.66 -43.49 8.28
N LEU A 472 4.88 -42.48 7.88
CA LEU A 472 5.32 -41.41 6.99
C LEU A 472 5.84 -40.19 7.75
N GLU A 473 6.96 -39.65 7.27
CA GLU A 473 7.47 -38.33 7.60
C GLU A 473 7.30 -37.42 6.38
N ILE A 474 6.63 -36.29 6.56
CA ILE A 474 6.33 -35.32 5.49
C ILE A 474 6.95 -33.98 5.89
N ILE A 475 7.88 -33.49 5.09
CA ILE A 475 8.59 -32.23 5.35
C ILE A 475 8.44 -31.30 4.14
N LEU A 476 8.05 -30.05 4.40
CA LEU A 476 8.11 -28.96 3.43
C LEU A 476 9.32 -28.08 3.72
N THR A 477 10.11 -27.78 2.69
CA THR A 477 11.28 -26.89 2.79
C THR A 477 11.06 -25.63 1.96
N SER A 478 11.22 -24.46 2.58
CA SER A 478 11.15 -23.14 1.93
C SER A 478 12.41 -22.82 1.12
N PRO A 479 12.37 -21.81 0.22
CA PRO A 479 13.54 -21.34 -0.52
C PRO A 479 14.70 -20.87 0.38
N SER A 480 14.38 -20.31 1.54
CA SER A 480 15.34 -19.88 2.56
C SER A 480 16.01 -21.05 3.28
N GLY A 481 15.46 -22.26 3.15
CA GLY A 481 15.96 -23.49 3.76
C GLY A 481 15.28 -23.86 5.09
N THR A 482 14.23 -23.15 5.49
CA THR A 482 13.40 -23.51 6.65
C THR A 482 12.67 -24.81 6.38
N GLU A 483 12.67 -25.73 7.34
CA GLU A 483 11.97 -27.02 7.25
C GLU A 483 10.77 -27.00 8.18
N SER A 484 9.61 -27.40 7.66
CA SER A 484 8.41 -27.65 8.44
C SER A 484 8.00 -29.12 8.38
N PHE A 485 7.82 -29.74 9.55
CA PHE A 485 7.46 -31.15 9.74
C PHE A 485 5.94 -31.28 9.79
N LEU A 486 5.33 -31.48 8.63
CA LEU A 486 3.87 -31.57 8.49
C LEU A 486 3.29 -32.88 9.05
N ALA A 487 4.09 -33.95 9.03
CA ALA A 487 3.76 -35.23 9.66
C ALA A 487 5.05 -35.92 10.10
N THR A 488 5.01 -36.61 11.24
CA THR A 488 6.14 -37.36 11.82
C THR A 488 5.81 -38.83 12.03
N GLU A 489 6.84 -39.68 12.10
CA GLU A 489 6.67 -41.11 12.37
C GLU A 489 6.07 -41.32 13.77
N HIS A 490 4.91 -41.97 13.82
CA HIS A 490 4.19 -42.26 15.06
C HIS A 490 3.34 -43.54 14.93
N ASN A 491 2.77 -43.99 16.03
CA ASN A 491 2.08 -45.29 16.10
C ASN A 491 0.63 -45.24 15.58
N ASP A 492 0.46 -44.90 14.30
CA ASP A 492 -0.81 -44.92 13.58
C ASP A 492 -0.81 -45.96 12.44
N ASN A 493 -1.73 -46.94 12.54
CA ASN A 493 -1.93 -47.99 11.54
C ASN A 493 -3.14 -47.70 10.63
N GLY A 494 -3.64 -46.47 10.64
CA GLY A 494 -4.65 -45.96 9.73
C GLY A 494 -4.11 -45.92 8.30
N ASN A 495 -5.03 -45.93 7.33
CA ASN A 495 -4.66 -45.83 5.93
C ASN A 495 -4.76 -44.38 5.47
N ASP A 496 -3.87 -44.04 4.53
CA ASP A 496 -3.95 -42.94 3.58
C ASP A 496 -4.03 -41.51 4.17
N TYR A 497 -3.48 -40.54 3.45
CA TYR A 497 -3.87 -39.13 3.56
C TYR A 497 -4.74 -38.81 2.35
N ASN A 498 -6.03 -38.54 2.54
CA ASN A 498 -6.99 -38.36 1.44
C ASN A 498 -7.27 -36.87 1.22
N ASN A 499 -6.48 -36.19 0.38
CA ASN A 499 -6.49 -34.72 0.26
C ASN A 499 -6.45 -34.02 1.63
N TRP A 500 -5.60 -34.51 2.53
CA TRP A 500 -5.46 -33.90 3.85
C TRP A 500 -4.72 -32.58 3.71
N MET A 501 -5.22 -31.53 4.35
CA MET A 501 -4.58 -30.22 4.38
C MET A 501 -3.74 -30.13 5.65
N PHE A 502 -2.43 -29.97 5.50
CA PHE A 502 -1.53 -29.54 6.56
C PHE A 502 -1.37 -28.04 6.49
N SER A 503 -1.15 -27.38 7.63
CA SER A 503 -0.82 -25.95 7.71
C SER A 503 0.47 -25.74 8.48
N SER A 504 1.21 -24.69 8.13
CA SER A 504 2.43 -24.29 8.83
C SER A 504 2.56 -22.78 8.92
N VAL A 505 2.92 -22.30 10.11
CA VAL A 505 3.23 -20.89 10.38
C VAL A 505 4.74 -20.66 10.55
N HIS A 506 5.58 -21.68 10.43
CA HIS A 506 7.03 -21.56 10.64
C HIS A 506 7.75 -20.70 9.58
N PHE A 507 7.08 -20.40 8.47
CA PHE A 507 7.61 -19.60 7.37
C PHE A 507 7.22 -18.11 7.46
N TRP A 508 6.57 -17.69 8.54
CA TRP A 508 6.10 -16.31 8.72
C TRP A 508 7.23 -15.29 8.50
N ASP A 509 6.92 -14.22 7.77
CA ASP A 509 7.80 -13.15 7.28
C ASP A 509 8.92 -13.58 6.31
N GLU A 510 8.95 -14.83 5.84
CA GLU A 510 9.86 -15.20 4.74
C GLU A 510 9.36 -14.68 3.39
N GLY A 511 10.27 -14.51 2.42
CA GLY A 511 9.90 -14.28 1.02
C GLY A 511 9.54 -15.58 0.29
N SER A 512 8.50 -15.57 -0.54
CA SER A 512 8.00 -16.76 -1.26
C SER A 512 8.87 -17.21 -2.43
N VAL A 513 9.69 -16.33 -3.00
CA VAL A 513 10.38 -16.55 -4.28
C VAL A 513 11.43 -17.65 -4.17
N GLY A 514 11.34 -18.63 -5.07
CA GLY A 514 12.36 -19.67 -5.22
C GLY A 514 11.80 -21.07 -5.14
N ASN A 515 12.64 -22.01 -4.71
CA ASN A 515 12.33 -23.44 -4.75
C ASN A 515 11.71 -23.92 -3.45
N TRP A 516 10.46 -24.37 -3.53
CA TRP A 516 9.75 -25.07 -2.46
C TRP A 516 9.83 -26.58 -2.72
N THR A 517 10.28 -27.34 -1.72
CA THR A 517 10.46 -28.79 -1.87
C THR A 517 9.67 -29.53 -0.82
N ILE A 518 8.77 -30.42 -1.25
CA ILE A 518 8.14 -31.39 -0.37
C ILE A 518 8.93 -32.71 -0.42
N SER A 519 9.06 -33.35 0.73
CA SER A 519 9.67 -34.67 0.88
C SER A 519 8.76 -35.58 1.68
N VAL A 520 8.57 -36.81 1.19
CA VAL A 520 7.78 -37.86 1.84
C VAL A 520 8.67 -39.09 2.01
N GLU A 521 8.96 -39.46 3.25
CA GLU A 521 9.75 -40.63 3.59
C GLU A 521 8.89 -41.64 4.36
N ASP A 522 8.99 -42.91 3.98
CA ASP A 522 8.50 -44.02 4.81
C ASP A 522 9.64 -44.48 5.73
N LYS A 523 9.46 -44.27 7.03
CA LYS A 523 10.46 -44.52 8.09
C LYS A 523 10.41 -45.97 8.59
N SER A 524 9.30 -46.68 8.36
CA SER A 524 9.02 -47.96 9.02
C SER A 524 8.73 -49.09 8.03
N SER A 525 9.40 -50.24 8.24
CA SER A 525 9.38 -51.29 7.22
C SER A 525 8.08 -52.11 7.22
N GLY A 526 7.57 -52.45 6.03
CA GLY A 526 6.55 -53.50 5.88
C GLY A 526 5.31 -53.10 5.09
N THR A 527 5.18 -51.82 4.79
CA THR A 527 4.17 -51.25 3.90
C THR A 527 4.86 -50.40 2.85
N SER A 528 4.15 -50.08 1.78
CA SER A 528 4.67 -49.21 0.73
C SER A 528 3.50 -48.41 0.17
N GLY A 529 3.73 -47.16 -0.16
CA GLY A 529 2.68 -46.27 -0.67
C GLY A 529 2.99 -45.61 -1.99
N THR A 530 2.06 -44.75 -2.40
CA THR A 530 2.19 -43.89 -3.57
C THR A 530 1.87 -42.47 -3.14
N PHE A 531 2.78 -41.55 -3.43
CA PHE A 531 2.52 -40.13 -3.36
C PHE A 531 1.81 -39.71 -4.64
N ASN A 532 0.50 -39.52 -4.57
CA ASN A 532 -0.36 -39.31 -5.74
C ASN A 532 -0.24 -37.87 -6.22
N ASP A 533 -0.64 -36.92 -5.38
CA ASP A 533 -0.64 -35.50 -5.68
C ASP A 533 -0.47 -34.63 -4.42
N TRP A 534 -0.04 -33.39 -4.66
CA TRP A 534 -0.07 -32.35 -3.64
C TRP A 534 -0.31 -30.96 -4.25
N GLU A 535 -0.78 -30.03 -3.45
CA GLU A 535 -0.92 -28.62 -3.79
C GLU A 535 -0.34 -27.77 -2.66
N LEU A 536 0.41 -26.73 -3.03
CA LEU A 536 0.92 -25.72 -2.11
C LEU A 536 0.08 -24.47 -2.25
N ILE A 537 -0.38 -23.93 -1.13
CA ILE A 537 -1.07 -22.64 -1.03
C ILE A 537 -0.27 -21.77 -0.06
N ILE A 538 0.14 -20.60 -0.52
CA ILE A 538 0.86 -19.62 0.29
C ILE A 538 -0.06 -18.43 0.50
N HIS A 539 -0.18 -18.00 1.75
CA HIS A 539 -0.90 -16.82 2.18
C HIS A 539 0.08 -15.76 2.69
N GLY A 540 -0.15 -14.50 2.33
CA GLY A 540 0.76 -13.42 2.69
C GLY A 540 0.29 -12.07 2.18
N THR A 541 1.19 -11.10 2.15
CA THR A 541 0.99 -9.80 1.48
C THR A 541 1.88 -9.68 0.25
N GLU A 542 1.48 -8.89 -0.74
CA GLU A 542 2.41 -8.57 -1.85
C GLU A 542 3.57 -7.74 -1.31
N LEU A 543 4.79 -8.15 -1.66
CA LEU A 543 6.00 -7.37 -1.42
C LEU A 543 6.06 -6.26 -2.49
N SER A 544 5.39 -5.13 -2.27
CA SER A 544 5.67 -3.90 -3.02
C SER A 544 7.04 -3.41 -2.58
N ARG A 545 8.07 -3.72 -3.38
CA ARG A 545 9.48 -3.41 -3.09
C ARG A 545 9.97 -2.11 -3.74
N ASP A 546 9.13 -1.33 -4.42
CA ASP A 546 9.53 -0.13 -5.18
C ASP A 546 8.38 0.89 -5.06
N SER A 547 8.49 1.76 -4.05
CA SER A 547 7.43 2.67 -3.61
C SER A 547 7.27 3.91 -4.50
N ASP A 548 8.33 4.34 -5.18
CA ASP A 548 8.35 5.51 -6.07
C ASP A 548 8.42 5.16 -7.57
N LEU A 549 8.57 3.86 -7.88
CA LEU A 549 8.53 3.26 -9.22
C LEU A 549 9.70 3.67 -10.12
N ASP A 550 10.85 3.95 -9.54
CA ASP A 550 12.05 4.36 -10.24
C ASP A 550 12.89 3.18 -10.77
N GLY A 551 12.59 1.97 -10.28
CA GLY A 551 13.22 0.69 -10.64
C GLY A 551 14.35 0.23 -9.71
N LEU A 552 14.72 1.03 -8.71
CA LEU A 552 15.43 0.64 -7.51
C LEU A 552 14.42 0.03 -6.51
N LEU A 553 14.89 -0.63 -5.44
CA LEU A 553 13.98 -1.27 -4.48
C LEU A 553 14.13 -0.59 -3.13
N ASP A 554 13.04 -0.35 -2.38
CA ASP A 554 13.05 0.32 -1.07
C ASP A 554 14.09 -0.27 -0.11
N ASP A 555 14.28 -1.59 -0.14
CA ASP A 555 15.29 -2.27 0.68
C ASP A 555 16.72 -1.97 0.21
N ALA A 556 16.96 -1.91 -1.10
CA ALA A 556 18.23 -1.49 -1.68
C ALA A 556 18.52 0.00 -1.43
N GLU A 557 17.51 0.84 -1.52
CA GLU A 557 17.58 2.28 -1.25
C GLU A 557 17.97 2.53 0.20
N ILE A 558 17.28 1.94 1.17
CA ILE A 558 17.59 2.12 2.60
C ILE A 558 18.93 1.48 2.97
N ASP A 559 19.18 0.23 2.57
CA ASP A 559 20.30 -0.55 3.11
C ASP A 559 21.63 -0.34 2.37
N ASN A 560 21.59 -0.05 1.06
CA ASN A 560 22.79 -0.01 0.22
C ASN A 560 23.15 1.39 -0.28
N TYR A 561 22.17 2.20 -0.67
CA TYR A 561 22.41 3.48 -1.36
C TYR A 561 22.08 4.72 -0.52
N SER A 562 21.29 4.56 0.56
CA SER A 562 20.83 5.65 1.43
C SER A 562 20.02 6.74 0.72
N THR A 563 19.31 6.37 -0.35
CA THR A 563 18.34 7.20 -1.08
C THR A 563 16.97 7.19 -0.38
N ASP A 564 16.03 8.07 -0.79
CA ASP A 564 14.68 8.17 -0.20
C ASP A 564 13.67 7.29 -0.99
N PRO A 565 13.13 6.19 -0.42
CA PRO A 565 12.24 5.26 -1.13
C PRO A 565 10.91 5.82 -1.66
N PHE A 566 10.62 7.08 -1.37
CA PHE A 566 9.42 7.76 -1.83
C PHE A 566 9.74 8.91 -2.81
N ASP A 567 11.00 9.09 -3.17
CA ASP A 567 11.50 10.14 -4.05
C ASP A 567 12.44 9.55 -5.09
N ASN A 568 12.01 9.58 -6.35
CA ASN A 568 12.70 8.87 -7.42
C ASN A 568 14.00 9.52 -7.88
N ASP A 569 14.34 10.72 -7.41
CA ASP A 569 15.55 11.47 -7.76
C ASP A 569 16.05 12.17 -6.48
N THR A 570 16.84 11.45 -5.68
CA THR A 570 17.19 11.86 -4.31
C THR A 570 18.06 13.12 -4.27
N ASP A 571 18.88 13.37 -5.29
CA ASP A 571 19.83 14.50 -5.32
C ASP A 571 19.44 15.63 -6.30
N ASP A 572 18.25 15.54 -6.89
CA ASP A 572 17.59 16.55 -7.73
C ASP A 572 18.40 16.95 -8.98
N ASP A 573 19.11 16.01 -9.59
CA ASP A 573 20.01 16.26 -10.74
C ASP A 573 19.38 15.95 -12.11
N PHE A 574 18.13 15.48 -12.10
CA PHE A 574 17.32 15.02 -13.23
C PHE A 574 17.61 13.60 -13.73
N LEU A 575 18.43 12.80 -13.05
CA LEU A 575 18.66 11.38 -13.30
C LEU A 575 18.16 10.56 -12.10
N ASN A 576 17.10 9.77 -12.31
CA ASN A 576 16.50 9.01 -11.22
C ASN A 576 17.46 7.96 -10.61
N ASP A 577 17.35 7.71 -9.31
CA ASP A 577 18.28 6.88 -8.51
C ASP A 577 18.46 5.48 -9.13
N GLY A 578 17.37 4.90 -9.62
CA GLY A 578 17.34 3.62 -10.32
C GLY A 578 18.16 3.61 -11.62
N LEU A 579 18.14 4.68 -12.43
CA LEU A 579 19.00 4.76 -13.63
C LEU A 579 20.46 4.96 -13.26
N GLU A 580 20.73 5.77 -12.26
CA GLU A 580 22.08 6.01 -11.76
C GLU A 580 22.74 4.71 -11.31
N VAL A 581 22.09 3.97 -10.42
CA VAL A 581 22.63 2.72 -9.88
C VAL A 581 22.68 1.61 -10.92
N LEU A 582 21.62 1.42 -11.72
CA LEU A 582 21.50 0.24 -12.58
C LEU A 582 22.14 0.42 -13.95
N ASN A 583 22.20 1.64 -14.48
CA ASN A 583 22.58 1.89 -15.86
C ASN A 583 23.85 2.74 -16.00
N TYR A 584 23.96 3.84 -15.25
CA TYR A 584 25.04 4.83 -15.44
C TYR A 584 26.21 4.68 -14.47
N SER A 585 26.00 4.01 -13.33
CA SER A 585 26.97 3.85 -12.24
C SER A 585 27.47 5.17 -11.64
N THR A 586 26.65 6.22 -11.70
CA THR A 586 26.79 7.50 -10.98
C THR A 586 26.40 7.34 -9.51
N ASP A 587 26.66 8.36 -8.68
CA ASP A 587 26.38 8.34 -7.24
C ASP A 587 25.07 9.09 -6.95
N PRO A 588 23.97 8.40 -6.57
CA PRO A 588 22.62 8.98 -6.45
C PRO A 588 22.41 9.92 -5.26
N LEU A 589 23.51 10.39 -4.67
CA LEU A 589 23.55 11.36 -3.58
C LEU A 589 24.46 12.55 -3.94
N ASN A 590 24.95 12.60 -5.17
CA ASN A 590 25.88 13.58 -5.67
C ASN A 590 25.54 13.99 -7.12
N PRO A 591 24.97 15.19 -7.31
CA PRO A 591 24.38 15.60 -8.59
C PRO A 591 25.39 15.92 -9.72
N ASP A 592 26.69 15.64 -9.52
CA ASP A 592 27.81 15.85 -10.46
C ASP A 592 28.93 14.85 -10.07
N SER A 593 28.86 13.65 -10.64
CA SER A 593 29.65 12.47 -10.24
C SER A 593 31.14 12.59 -10.57
N ASP A 594 31.51 13.26 -11.66
CA ASP A 594 32.91 13.40 -12.08
C ASP A 594 33.54 14.77 -11.73
N GLY A 595 32.72 15.71 -11.26
CA GLY A 595 33.12 16.96 -10.62
C GLY A 595 33.61 18.02 -11.60
N ASP A 596 33.13 18.01 -12.84
CA ASP A 596 33.52 18.92 -13.90
C ASP A 596 32.63 20.18 -13.98
N GLY A 597 31.51 20.17 -13.26
CA GLY A 597 30.54 21.25 -13.13
C GLY A 597 29.25 21.07 -13.95
N LEU A 598 29.12 19.99 -14.71
CA LEU A 598 27.89 19.58 -15.40
C LEU A 598 27.15 18.52 -14.56
N LEU A 599 25.80 18.57 -14.50
CA LEU A 599 25.03 17.61 -13.69
C LEU A 599 24.84 16.28 -14.45
N ASP A 600 24.81 15.13 -13.77
CA ASP A 600 24.79 13.81 -14.43
C ASP A 600 23.53 13.65 -15.31
N GLY A 601 22.37 14.09 -14.82
CA GLY A 601 21.14 14.13 -15.62
C GLY A 601 21.23 15.01 -16.87
N VAL A 602 21.94 16.14 -16.80
CA VAL A 602 22.16 17.04 -17.96
C VAL A 602 23.12 16.39 -18.95
N GLU A 603 24.18 15.75 -18.47
CA GLU A 603 25.11 15.00 -19.30
C GLU A 603 24.43 13.89 -20.08
N VAL A 604 23.61 13.08 -19.41
CA VAL A 604 22.93 11.94 -20.03
C VAL A 604 21.84 12.39 -21.00
N PHE A 605 20.99 13.35 -20.61
CA PHE A 605 19.78 13.68 -21.37
C PHE A 605 19.95 14.87 -22.35
N VAL A 606 20.89 15.78 -22.11
CA VAL A 606 21.07 17.00 -22.90
C VAL A 606 22.33 16.93 -23.75
N ASN A 607 23.50 16.74 -23.14
CA ASN A 607 24.80 16.84 -23.83
C ASN A 607 25.22 15.52 -24.48
N GLY A 608 24.83 14.38 -23.93
CA GLY A 608 25.23 13.06 -24.35
C GLY A 608 26.66 12.69 -23.98
N THR A 609 27.26 13.38 -23.00
CA THR A 609 28.58 13.11 -22.41
C THR A 609 28.52 11.93 -21.43
N ASP A 610 29.67 11.43 -21.00
CA ASP A 610 29.75 10.31 -20.04
C ASP A 610 29.90 10.89 -18.62
N PRO A 611 28.89 10.79 -17.73
CA PRO A 611 28.88 11.44 -16.41
C PRO A 611 29.91 10.90 -15.40
N LEU A 612 30.74 9.96 -15.83
CA LEU A 612 31.86 9.43 -15.06
C LEU A 612 33.22 9.84 -15.65
N ASN A 613 33.22 10.70 -16.67
CA ASN A 613 34.39 11.09 -17.40
C ASN A 613 34.33 12.57 -17.82
N ASN A 614 34.97 13.37 -16.97
CA ASN A 614 35.06 14.82 -17.08
C ASN A 614 35.74 15.40 -18.33
N ASP A 615 36.01 14.60 -19.36
CA ASP A 615 36.61 14.95 -20.67
C ASP A 615 36.21 13.83 -21.64
N THR A 616 34.98 13.88 -22.14
CA THR A 616 34.34 12.78 -22.90
C THR A 616 35.06 12.48 -24.21
N ASP A 617 35.53 13.51 -24.91
CA ASP A 617 36.20 13.34 -26.20
C ASP A 617 37.73 13.14 -26.11
N GLY A 618 38.32 13.41 -24.94
CA GLY A 618 39.71 13.15 -24.59
C GLY A 618 40.70 14.13 -25.20
N ASP A 619 40.29 15.37 -25.46
CA ASP A 619 41.15 16.42 -26.00
C ASP A 619 41.92 17.24 -24.94
N GLY A 620 41.56 17.05 -23.66
CA GLY A 620 42.17 17.69 -22.51
C GLY A 620 41.41 18.88 -21.95
N MET A 621 40.22 19.20 -22.49
CA MET A 621 39.25 20.12 -21.91
C MET A 621 38.20 19.36 -21.12
N LEU A 622 37.55 20.04 -20.16
CA LEU A 622 36.51 19.41 -19.35
C LEU A 622 35.14 19.65 -19.98
N ASP A 623 34.24 18.67 -19.97
CA ASP A 623 32.93 18.78 -20.64
C ASP A 623 32.14 19.99 -20.10
N GLY A 624 32.11 20.17 -18.78
CA GLY A 624 31.51 21.34 -18.12
C GLY A 624 32.19 22.67 -18.51
N TYR A 625 33.51 22.69 -18.70
CA TYR A 625 34.20 23.90 -19.19
C TYR A 625 33.80 24.21 -20.63
N GLU A 626 33.64 23.18 -21.46
CA GLU A 626 33.25 23.33 -22.84
C GLU A 626 31.85 23.89 -22.99
N VAL A 627 30.91 23.36 -22.20
CA VAL A 627 29.51 23.80 -22.22
C VAL A 627 29.34 25.21 -21.65
N PHE A 628 29.98 25.52 -20.52
CA PHE A 628 29.75 26.78 -19.82
C PHE A 628 30.71 27.92 -20.20
N THR A 629 31.89 27.62 -20.75
CA THR A 629 32.96 28.62 -20.97
C THR A 629 33.38 28.77 -22.43
N SER A 630 33.83 27.71 -23.10
CA SER A 630 34.27 27.81 -24.51
C SER A 630 33.12 27.75 -25.51
N PHE A 631 31.96 27.23 -25.10
CA PHE A 631 30.81 26.94 -25.96
C PHE A 631 31.14 25.99 -27.13
N SER A 632 32.13 25.10 -26.95
CA SER A 632 32.45 23.99 -27.85
C SER A 632 31.52 22.79 -27.62
N ASP A 633 31.56 21.80 -28.53
CA ASP A 633 30.77 20.58 -28.42
C ASP A 633 31.62 19.51 -27.70
N PRO A 634 31.31 19.14 -26.44
CA PRO A 634 32.16 18.26 -25.62
C PRO A 634 32.24 16.80 -26.13
N LEU A 635 31.53 16.49 -27.22
CA LEU A 635 31.63 15.21 -27.91
C LEU A 635 32.61 15.24 -29.09
N PHE A 636 33.24 16.38 -29.35
CA PHE A 636 34.03 16.61 -30.56
C PHE A 636 35.41 17.20 -30.29
N TYR A 637 36.40 16.31 -30.32
CA TYR A 637 37.82 16.63 -30.16
C TYR A 637 38.23 17.93 -30.86
N ASP A 638 38.60 18.94 -30.08
CA ASP A 638 39.11 20.21 -30.55
C ASP A 638 40.61 20.11 -30.83
N ASN A 639 40.98 20.29 -32.10
CA ASN A 639 42.37 20.13 -32.52
C ASN A 639 43.06 21.50 -32.68
N ASP A 640 44.11 21.72 -31.90
CA ASP A 640 45.15 22.74 -32.18
C ASP A 640 45.97 22.29 -33.41
N SER A 641 45.68 22.86 -34.58
CA SER A 641 46.16 22.34 -35.87
C SER A 641 47.60 22.75 -36.22
N ASP A 642 48.15 23.78 -35.60
CA ASP A 642 49.55 24.19 -35.78
C ASP A 642 50.45 24.00 -34.54
N SER A 643 49.86 23.54 -33.43
CA SER A 643 50.49 23.11 -32.19
C SER A 643 51.20 24.23 -31.41
N ASP A 644 50.64 25.44 -31.43
CA ASP A 644 51.16 26.58 -30.67
C ASP A 644 50.59 26.71 -29.24
N GLY A 645 49.56 25.92 -28.92
CA GLY A 645 48.92 25.84 -27.61
C GLY A 645 47.60 26.64 -27.48
N TRP A 646 47.09 27.21 -28.57
CA TRP A 646 45.76 27.83 -28.64
C TRP A 646 44.84 27.00 -29.54
N TYR A 647 43.58 26.79 -29.13
CA TYR A 647 42.61 26.01 -29.88
C TYR A 647 41.86 26.90 -30.87
N TRP A 648 41.24 26.31 -31.90
CA TRP A 648 40.58 27.05 -32.99
C TRP A 648 39.53 28.10 -32.58
N PHE A 649 38.97 28.01 -31.37
CA PHE A 649 38.02 28.99 -30.83
C PHE A 649 38.70 30.17 -30.12
N ASP A 650 39.95 30.01 -29.65
CA ASP A 650 40.77 31.07 -29.08
C ASP A 650 41.83 31.61 -30.08
N ASP A 651 42.10 30.84 -31.14
CA ASP A 651 43.04 31.17 -32.21
C ASP A 651 42.30 31.62 -33.47
N CYS A 652 42.49 32.88 -33.84
CA CYS A 652 41.90 33.47 -35.04
C CYS A 652 42.44 32.87 -36.36
N ASN A 653 43.54 32.11 -36.33
CA ASN A 653 44.07 31.34 -37.45
C ASN A 653 44.89 30.10 -37.04
N ASP A 654 44.18 29.05 -36.61
CA ASP A 654 44.66 27.71 -36.22
C ASP A 654 45.53 26.94 -37.25
N THR A 655 45.86 27.53 -38.40
CA THR A 655 46.79 26.94 -39.38
C THR A 655 48.13 27.66 -39.49
N ASN A 656 48.31 28.75 -38.74
CA ASN A 656 49.49 29.59 -38.79
C ASN A 656 50.02 29.96 -37.39
N PRO A 657 51.11 29.34 -36.90
CA PRO A 657 51.60 29.48 -35.52
C PRO A 657 52.33 30.82 -35.26
N GLU A 658 52.17 31.78 -36.16
CA GLU A 658 52.61 33.17 -36.01
C GLU A 658 51.41 34.12 -35.87
N VAL A 659 50.18 33.60 -35.78
CA VAL A 659 48.95 34.35 -35.56
C VAL A 659 48.22 33.72 -34.39
N HIS A 660 48.34 34.27 -33.18
CA HIS A 660 47.74 33.72 -31.96
C HIS A 660 47.77 34.75 -30.81
N PRO A 661 46.94 34.62 -29.74
CA PRO A 661 46.79 35.56 -28.59
C PRO A 661 48.03 36.10 -27.85
N ALA A 662 49.24 35.66 -28.20
CA ALA A 662 50.49 36.01 -27.53
C ALA A 662 51.59 36.51 -28.48
N MET A 663 51.25 36.82 -29.74
CA MET A 663 52.16 37.39 -30.74
C MET A 663 52.30 38.92 -30.58
N ASN A 664 53.04 39.56 -31.50
CA ASN A 664 53.25 41.01 -31.53
C ASN A 664 53.02 41.50 -32.96
N GLU A 665 52.28 42.59 -33.08
CA GLU A 665 51.77 43.14 -34.33
C GLU A 665 52.83 43.69 -35.30
N SER A 666 52.50 43.66 -36.59
CA SER A 666 53.39 44.10 -37.67
C SER A 666 52.66 44.82 -38.81
N LEU A 667 52.55 46.16 -38.84
CA LEU A 667 51.76 46.98 -39.81
C LEU A 667 51.60 46.40 -41.25
N ASN A 668 50.73 45.39 -41.43
CA ASN A 668 50.63 44.56 -42.63
C ASN A 668 49.20 44.16 -43.01
N GLY A 669 48.25 44.30 -42.11
CA GLY A 669 46.82 44.12 -42.36
C GLY A 669 46.30 42.78 -41.90
N ILE A 670 47.05 42.10 -41.04
CA ILE A 670 46.72 40.86 -40.37
C ILE A 670 46.77 41.15 -38.87
N ASP A 671 45.78 40.66 -38.14
CA ASP A 671 45.75 40.62 -36.69
C ASP A 671 46.65 39.44 -36.30
N ASP A 672 47.89 39.74 -35.92
CA ASP A 672 48.91 38.76 -35.61
C ASP A 672 48.74 38.23 -34.19
N ASP A 673 48.17 38.99 -33.25
CA ASP A 673 47.97 38.59 -31.86
C ASP A 673 46.53 38.25 -31.46
N CYS A 674 45.62 38.11 -32.41
CA CYS A 674 44.24 37.62 -32.25
C CYS A 674 43.39 38.35 -31.20
N ASP A 675 43.75 39.58 -30.82
CA ASP A 675 42.92 40.38 -29.92
C ASP A 675 41.73 41.05 -30.65
N SER A 676 41.57 40.75 -31.94
CA SER A 676 40.61 41.31 -32.90
C SER A 676 40.97 42.71 -33.40
N TRP A 677 42.17 43.22 -33.09
CA TRP A 677 42.70 44.47 -33.57
C TRP A 677 43.88 44.16 -34.50
N ILE A 678 43.86 44.77 -35.68
CA ILE A 678 44.90 44.57 -36.67
C ILE A 678 45.94 45.66 -36.46
N ASP A 679 47.19 45.34 -36.15
CA ASP A 679 48.35 46.22 -36.09
C ASP A 679 48.36 47.34 -35.01
N GLU A 680 47.58 47.22 -33.95
CA GLU A 680 47.36 48.23 -32.89
C GLU A 680 48.61 48.64 -32.09
N ASP A 681 49.69 47.86 -32.08
CA ASP A 681 51.00 48.30 -31.55
C ASP A 681 51.51 49.60 -32.20
N PHE A 682 51.00 49.97 -33.38
CA PHE A 682 51.37 51.19 -34.09
C PHE A 682 50.51 52.41 -33.69
N ASN A 683 49.49 52.23 -32.83
CA ASN A 683 48.54 53.26 -32.37
C ASN A 683 49.14 54.35 -31.45
N GLY A 684 50.44 54.25 -31.11
CA GLY A 684 51.16 55.25 -30.30
C GLY A 684 52.28 55.97 -31.05
N THR A 685 52.45 55.69 -32.34
CA THR A 685 53.57 56.17 -33.16
C THR A 685 53.04 57.22 -34.12
N ASP A 686 53.57 58.44 -34.09
CA ASP A 686 53.18 59.55 -34.98
C ASP A 686 54.46 60.07 -35.67
N SER A 687 54.63 59.66 -36.92
CA SER A 687 55.87 59.83 -37.67
C SER A 687 56.05 61.23 -38.27
N ASP A 688 54.97 61.98 -38.53
CA ASP A 688 55.04 63.33 -39.11
C ASP A 688 54.64 64.48 -38.17
N SER A 689 54.16 64.12 -36.98
CA SER A 689 53.86 64.98 -35.84
C SER A 689 52.65 65.89 -36.04
N ASP A 690 51.61 65.42 -36.72
CA ASP A 690 50.33 66.12 -36.87
C ASP A 690 49.28 65.72 -35.82
N LEU A 691 49.68 64.83 -34.90
CA LEU A 691 48.92 64.23 -33.80
C LEU A 691 48.06 63.03 -34.20
N LEU A 692 47.92 62.72 -35.49
CA LEU A 692 47.36 61.46 -35.98
C LEU A 692 48.45 60.38 -35.98
N VAL A 693 48.11 59.18 -35.52
CA VAL A 693 49.12 58.10 -35.37
C VAL A 693 49.20 57.26 -36.65
N ASP A 694 50.39 56.74 -36.94
CA ASP A 694 50.74 55.99 -38.15
C ASP A 694 49.76 54.86 -38.47
N TRP A 695 49.23 54.22 -37.43
CA TRP A 695 48.21 53.18 -37.56
C TRP A 695 46.90 53.71 -38.15
N GLU A 696 46.37 54.82 -37.60
CA GLU A 696 45.14 55.45 -38.05
C GLU A 696 45.29 55.96 -39.49
N GLU A 697 46.47 56.48 -39.83
CA GLU A 697 46.75 56.95 -41.17
C GLU A 697 46.80 55.83 -42.20
N TYR A 698 47.40 54.68 -41.86
CA TYR A 698 47.51 53.55 -42.78
C TYR A 698 46.18 52.80 -42.96
N TYR A 699 45.44 52.56 -41.87
CA TYR A 699 44.21 51.77 -41.89
C TYR A 699 42.95 52.59 -42.13
N ASN A 700 42.78 53.68 -41.41
CA ASN A 700 41.49 54.36 -41.34
C ASN A 700 41.37 55.44 -42.40
N TYR A 701 42.41 56.24 -42.57
CA TYR A 701 42.32 57.41 -43.42
C TYR A 701 43.02 57.22 -44.75
N SER A 702 43.84 56.17 -44.91
CA SER A 702 44.69 55.95 -46.08
C SER A 702 45.49 57.22 -46.46
N THR A 703 45.71 58.08 -45.48
CA THR A 703 46.56 59.27 -45.57
C THR A 703 48.00 58.78 -45.56
N ASN A 704 48.89 59.65 -46.00
CA ASN A 704 50.28 59.26 -46.00
C ASN A 704 50.85 59.61 -44.63
N TYR A 705 51.15 58.58 -43.81
CA TYR A 705 51.71 58.67 -42.46
C TYR A 705 53.07 59.36 -42.28
N THR A 706 53.46 60.11 -43.30
CA THR A 706 54.65 60.94 -43.34
C THR A 706 54.34 62.38 -43.80
N LEU A 707 53.05 62.78 -43.94
CA LEU A 707 52.52 64.08 -44.40
C LEU A 707 51.25 64.58 -43.63
N TRP A 708 51.41 65.61 -42.78
CA TRP A 708 50.37 66.22 -41.89
C TRP A 708 49.06 66.84 -42.44
N ASP A 709 48.84 66.90 -43.76
CA ASP A 709 47.65 67.51 -44.40
C ASP A 709 47.56 66.95 -45.81
N THR A 710 46.68 65.96 -45.97
CA THR A 710 46.63 65.10 -47.14
C THR A 710 45.75 65.68 -48.24
N ASP A 711 44.67 66.40 -47.94
CA ASP A 711 43.73 66.94 -48.95
C ASP A 711 43.83 68.45 -49.22
N GLY A 712 44.38 69.23 -48.30
CA GLY A 712 44.73 70.64 -48.45
C GLY A 712 43.60 71.65 -48.27
N ASP A 713 42.52 71.33 -47.54
CA ASP A 713 41.41 72.25 -47.29
C ASP A 713 41.68 73.30 -46.18
N GLY A 714 42.69 73.04 -45.35
CA GLY A 714 43.20 73.94 -44.32
C GLY A 714 42.93 73.51 -42.88
N LEU A 715 42.31 72.36 -42.65
CA LEU A 715 42.43 71.56 -41.44
C LEU A 715 43.60 70.54 -41.63
N SER A 716 44.23 70.06 -40.55
CA SER A 716 45.23 68.97 -40.65
C SER A 716 44.56 67.62 -40.58
N ASP A 717 45.17 66.56 -41.11
CA ASP A 717 44.58 65.21 -41.05
C ASP A 717 44.25 64.84 -39.59
N GLY A 718 45.18 65.11 -38.67
CA GLY A 718 44.92 64.98 -37.24
C GLY A 718 43.87 65.93 -36.64
N ASP A 719 43.65 67.14 -37.17
CA ASP A 719 42.59 68.02 -36.64
C ASP A 719 41.21 67.58 -37.16
N GLU A 720 41.12 67.22 -38.45
CA GLU A 720 39.90 66.71 -39.09
C GLU A 720 39.46 65.43 -38.41
N VAL A 721 40.38 64.50 -38.17
CA VAL A 721 40.06 63.26 -37.47
C VAL A 721 39.83 63.48 -35.97
N LEU A 722 40.79 64.07 -35.26
CA LEU A 722 40.79 64.00 -33.79
C LEU A 722 39.96 65.08 -33.13
N ASN A 723 39.75 66.22 -33.79
CA ASN A 723 39.00 67.33 -33.22
C ASN A 723 37.62 67.48 -33.87
N TRP A 724 37.45 67.03 -35.12
CA TRP A 724 36.24 67.28 -35.88
C TRP A 724 35.56 66.00 -36.42
N GLY A 725 36.23 64.84 -36.48
CA GLY A 725 35.68 63.59 -37.01
C GLY A 725 35.36 63.60 -38.52
N SER A 726 35.94 64.50 -39.31
CA SER A 726 35.73 64.56 -40.76
C SER A 726 36.77 63.77 -41.55
N ASP A 727 36.42 63.41 -42.80
CA ASP A 727 37.29 62.60 -43.67
C ASP A 727 38.44 63.47 -44.21
N PRO A 728 39.69 63.25 -43.75
CA PRO A 728 40.86 64.08 -44.04
C PRO A 728 41.37 63.94 -45.48
N LEU A 729 40.73 63.09 -46.29
CA LEU A 729 40.96 63.02 -47.73
C LEU A 729 39.97 63.89 -48.53
N THR A 730 38.99 64.49 -47.86
CA THR A 730 37.86 65.18 -48.48
C THR A 730 37.34 66.42 -47.73
N PHE A 731 37.48 67.56 -48.38
CA PHE A 731 36.89 68.86 -48.05
C PHE A 731 35.46 68.86 -47.42
N ASP A 732 35.29 69.47 -46.23
CA ASP A 732 34.04 69.48 -45.43
C ASP A 732 33.03 70.63 -45.64
N ASN A 733 31.73 70.38 -45.39
CA ASN A 733 30.61 71.34 -45.56
C ASN A 733 29.43 71.17 -44.56
N ASP A 734 28.80 72.27 -44.10
CA ASP A 734 27.55 72.35 -43.29
C ASP A 734 26.34 72.55 -44.23
N THR A 735 25.38 71.62 -44.23
CA THR A 735 24.40 71.48 -45.34
C THR A 735 23.05 72.16 -45.08
N ASP A 736 22.42 71.99 -43.92
CA ASP A 736 21.09 72.52 -43.63
C ASP A 736 21.09 73.86 -42.85
N GLN A 737 22.29 74.33 -42.45
CA GLN A 737 22.58 75.65 -41.86
C GLN A 737 21.97 75.89 -40.48
N ASP A 738 21.85 74.85 -39.67
CA ASP A 738 21.45 74.98 -38.27
C ASP A 738 22.61 75.46 -37.36
N GLY A 739 23.87 75.31 -37.81
CA GLY A 739 25.08 75.81 -37.18
C GLY A 739 26.07 74.73 -36.72
N TRP A 740 25.80 73.46 -36.98
CA TRP A 740 26.72 72.34 -36.81
C TRP A 740 27.23 71.86 -38.18
N TYR A 741 28.50 71.41 -38.28
CA TYR A 741 28.99 70.76 -39.51
C TYR A 741 28.49 69.33 -39.57
N TRP A 742 28.52 68.72 -40.75
CA TRP A 742 27.93 67.41 -40.98
C TRP A 742 28.35 66.30 -40.01
N PHE A 743 29.49 66.45 -39.35
CA PHE A 743 30.07 65.51 -38.41
C PHE A 743 29.71 65.76 -36.93
N ALA A 744 29.17 66.93 -36.58
CA ALA A 744 28.76 67.27 -35.21
C ALA A 744 27.24 67.44 -35.09
N ASP A 745 26.53 67.09 -36.16
CA ASP A 745 25.09 67.00 -36.26
C ASP A 745 24.74 65.54 -36.55
N CYS A 746 24.00 64.90 -35.64
CA CYS A 746 23.51 63.54 -35.81
C CYS A 746 22.65 63.38 -37.08
N ASN A 747 22.09 64.47 -37.63
CA ASN A 747 21.49 64.47 -38.97
C ASN A 747 21.55 65.85 -39.65
N ASP A 748 22.66 66.15 -40.32
CA ASP A 748 22.98 67.39 -41.08
C ASP A 748 22.04 67.76 -42.26
N THR A 749 20.94 67.02 -42.41
CA THR A 749 19.88 67.32 -43.39
C THR A 749 18.50 67.47 -42.77
N ASN A 750 18.35 67.18 -41.48
CA ASN A 750 17.10 67.22 -40.74
C ASN A 750 17.25 68.08 -39.46
N PRO A 751 16.71 69.30 -39.46
CA PRO A 751 16.95 70.29 -38.40
C PRO A 751 16.18 70.01 -37.10
N SER A 752 15.71 68.78 -36.89
CA SER A 752 14.91 68.37 -35.72
C SER A 752 15.59 67.28 -34.87
N LEU A 753 16.81 66.88 -35.22
CA LEU A 753 17.64 65.93 -34.47
C LEU A 753 18.97 66.64 -34.26
N PHE A 754 19.23 67.11 -33.05
CA PHE A 754 20.43 67.87 -32.74
C PHE A 754 20.70 67.83 -31.23
N PRO A 755 21.97 68.03 -30.81
CA PRO A 755 22.36 68.05 -29.40
C PRO A 755 21.46 68.92 -28.48
N GLY A 756 20.70 68.29 -27.57
CA GLY A 756 19.87 68.90 -26.50
C GLY A 756 18.38 69.18 -26.81
N ASN A 757 17.77 68.40 -27.70
CA ASN A 757 16.32 68.29 -27.93
C ASN A 757 15.55 67.51 -26.80
N VAL A 758 14.34 66.99 -27.03
CA VAL A 758 13.57 66.18 -26.04
C VAL A 758 13.25 64.81 -26.65
N GLU A 759 13.47 63.74 -25.89
CA GLU A 759 13.28 62.35 -26.30
C GLU A 759 11.82 61.94 -26.56
N LEU A 760 11.64 60.98 -27.47
CA LEU A 760 10.38 60.33 -27.82
C LEU A 760 10.63 58.82 -27.83
N LEU A 761 9.84 58.00 -27.11
CA LEU A 761 9.97 56.54 -27.02
C LEU A 761 9.81 55.85 -28.39
N ASP A 762 10.86 55.91 -29.21
CA ASP A 762 10.91 55.43 -30.60
C ASP A 762 12.23 54.74 -30.95
N GLY A 763 13.09 54.51 -29.94
CA GLY A 763 14.36 53.86 -30.09
C GLY A 763 15.42 54.72 -30.80
N ILE A 764 15.18 56.03 -30.96
CA ILE A 764 16.11 56.96 -31.58
C ILE A 764 16.43 58.06 -30.58
N ASP A 765 17.72 58.24 -30.31
CA ASP A 765 18.24 59.38 -29.55
C ASP A 765 17.95 60.70 -30.30
N ASN A 766 16.91 61.41 -29.86
CA ASN A 766 16.39 62.62 -30.51
C ASN A 766 17.20 63.87 -30.15
N ASP A 767 17.87 63.84 -29.01
CA ASP A 767 18.66 64.91 -28.43
C ASP A 767 20.17 64.70 -28.56
N CYS A 768 20.58 63.59 -29.16
CA CYS A 768 21.93 63.27 -29.59
C CYS A 768 22.95 63.27 -28.43
N ASP A 769 22.56 62.70 -27.30
CA ASP A 769 23.38 62.54 -26.09
C ASP A 769 23.82 61.08 -25.80
N ASP A 770 23.54 60.17 -26.74
CA ASP A 770 23.81 58.74 -26.78
C ASP A 770 22.96 57.90 -25.81
N ALA A 771 22.02 58.50 -25.08
CA ALA A 771 20.97 57.77 -24.39
C ALA A 771 19.72 57.72 -25.28
N ILE A 772 19.10 56.53 -25.33
CA ILE A 772 17.89 56.31 -26.13
C ILE A 772 16.74 56.16 -25.13
N ASP A 773 15.78 57.07 -25.20
CA ASP A 773 14.50 57.04 -24.47
C ASP A 773 14.58 57.03 -22.94
N GLU A 774 15.69 57.47 -22.36
CA GLU A 774 15.98 57.42 -20.91
C GLU A 774 15.02 58.25 -20.05
N ASP A 775 14.34 59.23 -20.66
CA ASP A 775 13.29 60.03 -20.03
C ASP A 775 12.02 59.21 -19.65
N PHE A 776 11.89 57.98 -20.13
CA PHE A 776 10.77 57.07 -19.85
C PHE A 776 11.03 56.09 -18.69
N TYR A 777 12.21 56.16 -18.03
CA TYR A 777 12.59 55.26 -16.94
C TYR A 777 11.61 55.32 -15.73
N GLY A 778 10.93 54.21 -15.44
CA GLY A 778 9.98 54.06 -14.33
C GLY A 778 8.62 54.73 -14.56
N GLN A 779 8.28 55.06 -15.81
CA GLN A 779 6.91 55.38 -16.22
C GLN A 779 6.16 54.10 -16.61
N ASP A 780 4.86 54.11 -16.34
CA ASP A 780 3.85 53.09 -16.68
C ASP A 780 2.69 53.89 -17.26
N SER A 781 2.69 54.05 -18.58
CA SER A 781 1.92 55.06 -19.31
C SER A 781 0.50 54.63 -19.60
N ASP A 782 0.26 53.34 -19.84
CA ASP A 782 -1.07 52.78 -20.08
C ASP A 782 -1.69 52.11 -18.84
N GLY A 783 -0.89 51.89 -17.79
CA GLY A 783 -1.35 51.67 -16.43
C GLY A 783 -1.69 50.22 -16.13
N ASP A 784 -1.10 49.26 -16.82
CA ASP A 784 -1.30 47.83 -16.61
C ASP A 784 -0.34 47.21 -15.59
N GLY A 785 0.65 47.99 -15.14
CA GLY A 785 1.59 47.60 -14.10
C GLY A 785 2.96 47.18 -14.61
N LEU A 786 3.19 47.18 -15.93
CA LEU A 786 4.53 47.09 -16.52
C LEU A 786 5.09 48.51 -16.75
N PHE A 787 6.42 48.63 -16.85
CA PHE A 787 7.06 49.92 -17.10
C PHE A 787 7.39 50.07 -18.59
N ASP A 788 7.12 51.25 -19.16
CA ASP A 788 7.20 51.51 -20.60
C ASP A 788 8.52 51.07 -21.24
N LEU A 789 9.62 51.24 -20.51
CA LEU A 789 10.97 50.92 -20.99
C LEU A 789 11.27 49.41 -20.95
N ASP A 790 10.70 48.69 -19.99
CA ASP A 790 10.82 47.23 -19.87
C ASP A 790 9.92 46.55 -20.91
N GLU A 791 8.74 47.12 -21.15
CA GLU A 791 7.84 46.69 -22.22
C GLU A 791 8.49 46.83 -23.59
N TYR A 792 9.02 48.01 -23.93
CA TYR A 792 9.63 48.24 -25.23
C TYR A 792 10.90 47.41 -25.48
N ASN A 793 11.74 47.22 -24.46
CA ASN A 793 13.08 46.64 -24.65
C ASN A 793 13.22 45.17 -24.25
N LEU A 794 12.44 44.69 -23.27
CA LEU A 794 12.65 43.37 -22.67
C LEU A 794 11.47 42.42 -22.93
N ILE A 795 10.25 42.90 -22.72
CA ILE A 795 9.04 42.07 -22.77
C ILE A 795 8.50 42.05 -24.22
N GLY A 796 8.62 43.15 -24.94
CA GLY A 796 8.23 43.31 -26.34
C GLY A 796 6.78 43.79 -26.56
N THR A 797 6.08 44.17 -25.49
CA THR A 797 4.70 44.70 -25.47
C THR A 797 4.66 46.18 -25.84
N ASP A 798 3.51 46.70 -26.29
CA ASP A 798 3.30 48.10 -26.70
C ASP A 798 3.15 49.00 -25.45
N PRO A 799 4.15 49.83 -25.09
CA PRO A 799 4.18 50.63 -23.84
C PRO A 799 3.06 51.66 -23.64
N PHE A 800 2.22 51.82 -24.67
CA PHE A 800 1.12 52.78 -24.69
C PHE A 800 -0.22 52.10 -24.97
N HIS A 801 -0.23 50.78 -25.05
CA HIS A 801 -1.40 49.97 -25.23
C HIS A 801 -1.29 48.70 -24.38
N ASN A 802 -1.98 48.77 -23.25
CA ASN A 802 -2.04 47.79 -22.18
C ASN A 802 -2.48 46.35 -22.52
N ASP A 803 -2.53 45.93 -23.79
CA ASP A 803 -3.04 44.64 -24.29
C ASP A 803 -2.49 44.48 -25.73
N SER A 804 -1.30 43.91 -25.83
CA SER A 804 -0.43 43.97 -27.00
C SER A 804 -0.86 43.03 -28.10
N ASP A 805 -1.27 41.82 -27.73
CA ASP A 805 -1.78 40.83 -28.68
C ASP A 805 -3.27 41.04 -29.03
N ARG A 806 -3.94 41.91 -28.25
CA ARG A 806 -5.33 42.37 -28.43
C ARG A 806 -6.36 41.29 -28.26
N ASP A 807 -6.05 40.32 -27.44
CA ASP A 807 -7.00 39.28 -27.12
C ASP A 807 -8.02 39.78 -26.07
N GLY A 808 -7.68 40.82 -25.29
CA GLY A 808 -8.54 41.45 -24.29
C GLY A 808 -8.09 41.30 -22.84
N ILE A 809 -6.96 40.63 -22.56
CA ILE A 809 -6.28 40.63 -21.25
C ILE A 809 -5.20 41.70 -21.27
N LEU A 810 -4.84 42.25 -20.11
CA LEU A 810 -3.79 43.26 -20.07
C LEU A 810 -2.41 42.61 -19.99
N ASP A 811 -1.42 43.17 -20.68
CA ASP A 811 -0.08 42.58 -20.76
C ASP A 811 0.54 42.35 -19.36
N GLY A 812 0.35 43.32 -18.45
CA GLY A 812 0.76 43.18 -17.05
C GLY A 812 0.01 42.11 -16.26
N ASP A 813 -1.29 41.91 -16.51
CA ASP A 813 -2.07 40.86 -15.86
C ASP A 813 -1.67 39.47 -16.41
N GLU A 814 -1.33 39.37 -17.69
CA GLU A 814 -0.85 38.13 -18.31
C GLU A 814 0.46 37.68 -17.67
N LEU A 815 1.43 38.58 -17.55
CA LEU A 815 2.73 38.24 -16.97
C LEU A 815 2.66 37.98 -15.45
N LEU A 816 1.88 38.78 -14.71
CA LEU A 816 1.91 38.82 -13.24
C LEU A 816 0.80 38.02 -12.56
N VAL A 817 -0.31 37.73 -13.24
CA VAL A 817 -1.50 37.09 -12.65
C VAL A 817 -1.83 35.75 -13.30
N THR A 818 -2.00 35.70 -14.62
CA THR A 818 -2.34 34.44 -15.32
C THR A 818 -1.09 33.63 -15.70
N HIS A 819 0.08 34.29 -15.73
CA HIS A 819 1.39 33.74 -16.12
C HIS A 819 1.45 33.25 -17.58
N THR A 820 0.73 33.94 -18.47
CA THR A 820 0.71 33.70 -19.91
C THR A 820 1.58 34.70 -20.69
N ASP A 821 1.81 34.46 -21.98
CA ASP A 821 2.72 35.27 -22.80
C ASP A 821 1.95 36.42 -23.48
N PRO A 822 2.17 37.69 -23.09
CA PRO A 822 1.37 38.84 -23.54
C PRO A 822 1.53 39.21 -25.03
N LEU A 823 2.43 38.51 -25.74
CA LEU A 823 2.60 38.67 -27.18
C LEU A 823 1.84 37.61 -27.98
N TRP A 824 1.21 36.65 -27.31
CA TRP A 824 0.58 35.51 -27.94
C TRP A 824 -0.86 35.34 -27.49
N PRO A 825 -1.85 35.53 -28.39
CA PRO A 825 -3.26 35.51 -28.01
C PRO A 825 -3.62 34.23 -27.27
N ASP A 826 -4.10 34.38 -26.04
CA ASP A 826 -4.64 33.30 -25.21
C ASP A 826 -6.04 32.92 -25.71
N LEU A 827 -6.13 32.43 -26.94
CA LEU A 827 -7.41 32.17 -27.58
C LEU A 827 -8.24 31.20 -26.73
N ASP A 828 -9.51 31.58 -26.57
CA ASP A 828 -10.61 30.68 -26.25
C ASP A 828 -10.92 29.89 -27.53
N GLU A 829 -10.31 28.70 -27.68
CA GLU A 829 -10.30 27.95 -28.95
C GLU A 829 -11.68 27.34 -29.26
N ASP A 830 -12.55 27.16 -28.27
CA ASP A 830 -13.93 26.68 -28.44
C ASP A 830 -15.03 27.77 -28.37
N GLU A 831 -14.64 29.01 -28.09
CA GLU A 831 -15.44 30.24 -28.06
C GLU A 831 -16.52 30.29 -26.94
N ASP A 832 -16.29 29.69 -25.78
CA ASP A 832 -17.26 29.64 -24.68
C ASP A 832 -17.18 30.78 -23.64
N GLY A 833 -16.12 31.57 -23.72
CA GLY A 833 -15.85 32.74 -22.89
C GLY A 833 -14.80 32.52 -21.80
N PHE A 834 -14.25 31.32 -21.67
CA PHE A 834 -13.10 31.00 -20.84
C PHE A 834 -11.91 30.68 -21.74
N ARG A 835 -10.70 30.91 -21.24
CA ARG A 835 -9.47 30.67 -21.99
C ARG A 835 -8.74 29.52 -21.35
N TRP A 836 -7.84 28.90 -22.10
CA TRP A 836 -7.11 27.69 -21.69
C TRP A 836 -6.50 27.63 -20.29
N PHE A 837 -6.23 28.77 -19.65
CA PHE A 837 -5.70 28.82 -18.28
C PHE A 837 -6.78 28.89 -17.18
N ASP A 838 -7.99 29.32 -17.51
CA ASP A 838 -9.19 29.27 -16.66
C ASP A 838 -10.09 28.07 -17.02
N ASP A 839 -9.85 27.47 -18.19
CA ASP A 839 -10.63 26.39 -18.79
C ASP A 839 -9.93 25.03 -18.57
N CYS A 840 -10.68 24.02 -18.13
CA CYS A 840 -10.13 22.70 -17.88
C CYS A 840 -10.00 21.84 -19.16
N ASP A 841 -10.57 22.26 -20.29
CA ASP A 841 -10.35 21.75 -21.64
C ASP A 841 -10.78 22.74 -22.74
N ASP A 842 -9.89 23.68 -23.08
CA ASP A 842 -10.08 24.76 -24.07
C ASP A 842 -10.47 24.34 -25.50
N ASN A 843 -10.56 23.04 -25.78
CA ASN A 843 -11.08 22.54 -27.06
C ASN A 843 -12.53 22.04 -26.97
N ASP A 844 -13.17 22.16 -25.80
CA ASP A 844 -14.53 21.69 -25.53
C ASP A 844 -15.34 22.67 -24.66
N SER A 845 -16.11 23.53 -25.34
CA SER A 845 -17.00 24.57 -24.78
C SER A 845 -18.06 24.12 -23.75
N ALA A 846 -18.08 22.83 -23.46
CA ALA A 846 -18.89 22.22 -22.42
C ALA A 846 -18.12 22.00 -21.11
N ARG A 847 -16.84 22.37 -21.04
CA ARG A 847 -15.93 22.10 -19.93
C ARG A 847 -15.23 23.37 -19.47
N SER A 848 -15.98 24.31 -18.92
CA SER A 848 -15.47 25.61 -18.52
C SER A 848 -16.17 26.19 -17.29
N PRO A 849 -15.55 27.16 -16.59
CA PRO A 849 -16.13 27.73 -15.38
C PRO A 849 -17.58 28.20 -15.52
N ASN A 850 -18.43 27.89 -14.53
CA ASN A 850 -19.86 28.24 -14.52
C ASN A 850 -20.74 27.50 -15.55
N ILE A 851 -20.22 26.49 -16.23
CA ILE A 851 -21.07 25.49 -16.87
C ILE A 851 -21.89 24.78 -15.79
N ASN A 852 -23.06 24.29 -16.19
CA ASN A 852 -23.84 23.43 -15.30
C ASN A 852 -23.32 22.02 -15.50
N GLU A 853 -22.83 21.41 -14.42
CA GLU A 853 -22.46 20.00 -14.37
C GLU A 853 -23.50 19.10 -15.06
N THR A 854 -23.00 18.24 -15.92
CA THR A 854 -23.75 17.20 -16.60
C THR A 854 -23.24 15.86 -16.13
N TRP A 855 -24.14 14.98 -15.68
CA TRP A 855 -23.73 13.68 -15.16
C TRP A 855 -22.90 12.88 -16.17
N ASN A 856 -21.58 12.91 -16.06
CA ASN A 856 -20.67 12.38 -17.08
C ASN A 856 -19.29 11.94 -16.52
N TRP A 857 -19.06 12.07 -15.21
CA TRP A 857 -17.81 11.80 -14.48
C TRP A 857 -16.62 12.66 -14.89
N ILE A 858 -16.90 13.84 -15.41
CA ILE A 858 -15.94 14.88 -15.77
C ILE A 858 -16.32 16.13 -14.98
N ASP A 859 -15.32 16.90 -14.58
CA ASP A 859 -15.51 18.24 -14.04
C ASP A 859 -15.82 19.17 -15.23
N ASP A 860 -17.09 19.52 -15.39
CA ASP A 860 -17.60 20.35 -16.48
C ASP A 860 -17.50 21.85 -16.14
N ASP A 861 -17.54 22.21 -14.86
CA ASP A 861 -17.50 23.61 -14.39
C ASP A 861 -16.16 24.04 -13.80
N CYS A 862 -15.14 23.17 -13.90
CA CYS A 862 -13.74 23.39 -13.56
C CYS A 862 -13.54 23.93 -12.13
N ASP A 863 -14.44 23.60 -11.21
CA ASP A 863 -14.35 24.00 -9.81
C ASP A 863 -13.56 23.00 -8.94
N GLY A 864 -13.17 21.86 -9.53
CA GLY A 864 -12.43 20.77 -8.92
C GLY A 864 -13.31 19.65 -8.37
N ASP A 865 -14.64 19.80 -8.37
CA ASP A 865 -15.60 18.82 -7.86
C ASP A 865 -16.45 18.22 -9.01
N ILE A 866 -16.11 17.00 -9.42
CA ILE A 866 -16.79 16.26 -10.49
C ILE A 866 -18.30 16.03 -10.20
N ASP A 867 -19.18 16.38 -11.16
CA ASP A 867 -20.62 16.13 -11.16
C ASP A 867 -21.36 16.66 -9.91
N ASN A 868 -20.91 17.80 -9.38
CA ASN A 868 -21.55 18.47 -8.25
C ASN A 868 -22.88 19.14 -8.69
N ASP A 869 -23.82 19.39 -7.77
CA ASP A 869 -25.15 20.00 -8.06
C ASP A 869 -26.04 19.33 -9.15
N VAL A 870 -25.64 18.18 -9.69
CA VAL A 870 -26.40 17.33 -10.61
C VAL A 870 -27.52 16.60 -9.86
N ASN A 871 -28.78 16.79 -10.26
CA ASN A 871 -29.88 16.00 -9.72
C ASN A 871 -29.97 14.63 -10.39
N ARG A 872 -29.10 13.69 -10.00
CA ARG A 872 -29.02 12.32 -10.53
C ARG A 872 -30.37 11.60 -10.49
N SER A 873 -31.19 11.91 -9.48
CA SER A 873 -32.52 11.30 -9.32
C SER A 873 -33.50 11.66 -10.45
N ALA A 874 -33.34 12.79 -11.12
CA ALA A 874 -34.20 13.21 -12.23
C ALA A 874 -33.97 12.39 -13.51
N HIS A 875 -32.74 11.89 -13.70
CA HIS A 875 -32.32 11.07 -14.83
C HIS A 875 -32.78 9.61 -14.71
N VAL A 876 -33.03 9.15 -13.47
CA VAL A 876 -33.49 7.79 -13.20
C VAL A 876 -35.02 7.66 -13.34
N GLN A 877 -35.46 7.07 -14.45
CA GLN A 877 -36.85 6.79 -14.78
C GLN A 877 -37.25 5.35 -14.46
N LEU A 878 -38.43 5.16 -13.88
CA LEU A 878 -38.93 3.86 -13.46
C LEU A 878 -40.14 3.42 -14.29
N TYR A 879 -40.05 2.25 -14.92
CA TYR A 879 -41.15 1.60 -15.62
C TYR A 879 -41.48 0.26 -14.98
N ILE A 880 -42.76 0.03 -14.68
CA ILE A 880 -43.20 -1.12 -13.89
C ILE A 880 -44.27 -1.90 -14.64
N GLN A 881 -44.14 -3.23 -14.64
CA GLN A 881 -45.16 -4.15 -15.14
C GLN A 881 -45.54 -5.20 -14.08
N PRO A 882 -46.85 -5.52 -13.96
CA PRO A 882 -47.98 -4.94 -14.69
C PRO A 882 -48.29 -3.51 -14.21
N THR A 883 -48.56 -2.58 -15.15
CA THR A 883 -48.90 -1.18 -14.84
C THR A 883 -50.12 -1.10 -13.91
N PRO A 884 -50.06 -0.37 -12.79
CA PRO A 884 -51.18 -0.31 -11.87
C PRO A 884 -52.32 0.55 -12.41
N LEU A 885 -53.56 0.17 -12.09
CA LEU A 885 -54.75 1.01 -12.27
C LEU A 885 -54.83 2.17 -11.24
N ASN A 886 -53.98 2.16 -10.19
CA ASN A 886 -53.89 3.19 -9.14
C ASN A 886 -52.41 3.39 -8.68
N ASN A 887 -51.88 4.60 -8.77
CA ASN A 887 -50.44 4.97 -8.71
C ASN A 887 -49.64 4.74 -7.39
N SER A 888 -49.68 3.58 -6.73
CA SER A 888 -48.79 3.37 -5.56
C SER A 888 -48.49 1.93 -5.11
N SER A 889 -48.92 0.90 -5.85
CA SER A 889 -48.55 -0.50 -5.54
C SER A 889 -48.90 -1.46 -6.67
N SER A 890 -48.15 -2.56 -6.81
CA SER A 890 -48.47 -3.65 -7.75
C SER A 890 -49.02 -4.87 -7.02
N ILE A 891 -50.23 -5.32 -7.39
CA ILE A 891 -50.80 -6.59 -6.91
C ILE A 891 -50.61 -7.63 -8.02
N LEU A 892 -49.91 -8.72 -7.72
CA LEU A 892 -49.51 -9.77 -8.64
C LEU A 892 -50.22 -11.08 -8.29
N ASN A 893 -50.80 -11.74 -9.28
CA ASN A 893 -51.20 -13.13 -9.12
C ASN A 893 -49.94 -14.01 -9.15
N SER A 894 -49.58 -14.60 -8.01
CA SER A 894 -48.29 -15.29 -7.86
C SER A 894 -48.10 -16.41 -8.89
N SER A 895 -49.18 -17.06 -9.34
CA SER A 895 -49.12 -18.22 -10.23
C SER A 895 -48.95 -17.89 -11.72
N TYR A 896 -49.27 -16.68 -12.17
CA TYR A 896 -49.30 -16.37 -13.61
C TYR A 896 -48.81 -14.97 -14.00
N GLN A 897 -48.50 -14.11 -13.03
CA GLN A 897 -48.04 -12.75 -13.29
C GLN A 897 -46.65 -12.54 -12.70
N LYS A 898 -45.71 -12.16 -13.56
CA LYS A 898 -44.38 -11.70 -13.16
C LYS A 898 -44.38 -10.21 -12.83
N PHE A 899 -43.56 -9.83 -11.86
CA PHE A 899 -43.17 -8.44 -11.67
C PHE A 899 -42.01 -8.10 -12.59
N ILE A 900 -42.02 -6.91 -13.17
CA ILE A 900 -40.84 -6.34 -13.83
C ILE A 900 -40.72 -4.89 -13.38
N MET A 901 -39.55 -4.53 -12.88
CA MET A 901 -39.12 -3.17 -12.64
C MET A 901 -37.96 -2.86 -13.57
N LEU A 902 -38.20 -1.94 -14.49
CA LEU A 902 -37.23 -1.43 -15.45
C LEU A 902 -36.81 -0.03 -15.02
N VAL A 903 -35.51 0.16 -14.88
CA VAL A 903 -34.89 1.44 -14.58
C VAL A 903 -34.13 1.88 -15.82
N TRP A 904 -34.54 3.03 -16.36
CA TRP A 904 -33.84 3.72 -17.44
C TRP A 904 -33.10 4.90 -16.84
N VAL A 905 -31.89 5.15 -17.34
CA VAL A 905 -31.20 6.41 -17.10
C VAL A 905 -31.27 7.17 -18.42
N ASP A 906 -32.11 8.19 -18.44
CA ASP A 906 -32.39 9.00 -19.63
C ASP A 906 -31.69 10.37 -19.50
N ASP A 907 -31.49 11.04 -20.64
CA ASP A 907 -30.88 12.37 -20.72
C ASP A 907 -29.45 12.46 -20.13
N VAL A 908 -28.65 11.40 -20.31
CA VAL A 908 -27.22 11.34 -19.94
C VAL A 908 -26.34 11.03 -21.16
N PRO A 909 -25.07 11.48 -21.20
CA PRO A 909 -24.16 11.27 -22.33
C PRO A 909 -23.48 9.90 -22.36
N PHE A 910 -23.68 9.08 -21.32
CA PHE A 910 -23.01 7.79 -21.14
C PHE A 910 -23.95 6.58 -21.36
N THR A 911 -23.35 5.40 -21.53
CA THR A 911 -24.11 4.14 -21.62
C THR A 911 -24.37 3.55 -20.23
N VAL A 912 -25.35 2.65 -20.09
CA VAL A 912 -25.61 1.99 -18.80
C VAL A 912 -24.43 1.10 -18.38
N LEU A 913 -23.60 0.67 -19.32
CA LEU A 913 -22.36 -0.03 -19.00
C LEU A 913 -21.35 0.90 -18.32
N ASP A 914 -21.24 2.14 -18.77
CA ASP A 914 -20.37 3.15 -18.16
C ASP A 914 -20.85 3.49 -16.74
N LEU A 915 -22.17 3.60 -16.53
CA LEU A 915 -22.79 3.76 -15.22
C LEU A 915 -22.44 2.63 -14.24
N LEU A 916 -22.42 1.38 -14.71
CA LEU A 916 -22.06 0.23 -13.87
C LEU A 916 -20.57 0.15 -13.56
N ASN A 917 -19.71 0.77 -14.38
CA ASN A 917 -18.27 0.81 -14.15
C ASN A 917 -17.86 1.94 -13.21
N ASN A 918 -18.59 3.07 -13.22
CA ASN A 918 -18.23 4.26 -12.46
C ASN A 918 -19.11 4.50 -11.21
N SER A 919 -20.26 3.82 -11.08
CA SER A 919 -21.17 3.98 -9.93
C SER A 919 -21.58 2.64 -9.31
N VAL A 920 -21.99 2.66 -8.05
CA VAL A 920 -22.45 1.48 -7.31
C VAL A 920 -23.96 1.33 -7.44
N VAL A 921 -24.41 0.24 -8.05
CA VAL A 921 -25.84 -0.08 -8.20
C VAL A 921 -26.21 -1.30 -7.35
N HIS A 922 -27.15 -1.12 -6.43
CA HIS A 922 -27.71 -2.18 -5.60
C HIS A 922 -29.22 -2.30 -5.73
N TRP A 923 -29.70 -3.54 -5.64
CA TRP A 923 -31.13 -3.83 -5.51
C TRP A 923 -31.37 -4.54 -4.18
N THR A 924 -32.42 -4.15 -3.47
CA THR A 924 -32.78 -4.72 -2.17
C THR A 924 -34.24 -5.10 -2.16
N LEU A 925 -34.55 -6.31 -1.71
CA LEU A 925 -35.90 -6.75 -1.40
C LEU A 925 -36.12 -6.66 0.10
N THR A 926 -36.99 -5.75 0.53
CA THR A 926 -37.48 -5.69 1.91
C THR A 926 -38.70 -6.60 2.06
N TRP A 927 -38.64 -7.53 2.99
CA TRP A 927 -39.71 -8.47 3.31
C TRP A 927 -40.79 -7.82 4.19
N PRO A 928 -42.01 -8.40 4.29
CA PRO A 928 -43.09 -7.83 5.08
C PRO A 928 -42.83 -7.71 6.58
N ASP A 929 -41.84 -8.43 7.11
CA ASP A 929 -41.39 -8.35 8.50
C ASP A 929 -40.32 -7.27 8.72
N GLY A 930 -39.88 -6.59 7.66
CA GLY A 930 -38.87 -5.53 7.69
C GLY A 930 -37.44 -6.01 7.45
N SER A 931 -37.20 -7.32 7.34
CA SER A 931 -35.88 -7.83 6.93
C SER A 931 -35.56 -7.43 5.48
N GLN A 932 -34.28 -7.33 5.14
CA GLN A 932 -33.81 -6.91 3.81
C GLN A 932 -32.90 -7.98 3.23
N THR A 933 -32.96 -8.17 1.91
CA THR A 933 -32.08 -9.09 1.19
C THR A 933 -31.62 -8.43 -0.10
N SER A 934 -30.33 -8.42 -0.35
CA SER A 934 -29.77 -7.95 -1.62
C SER A 934 -30.18 -8.89 -2.75
N ILE A 935 -30.61 -8.33 -3.87
CA ILE A 935 -31.03 -9.07 -5.07
C ILE A 935 -30.20 -8.61 -6.26
N ILE A 936 -30.07 -9.47 -7.27
CA ILE A 936 -29.28 -9.17 -8.47
C ILE A 936 -30.22 -8.58 -9.53
N GLY A 937 -29.88 -7.40 -10.06
CA GLY A 937 -30.50 -6.84 -11.26
C GLY A 937 -29.76 -7.29 -12.52
N GLU A 938 -30.45 -7.36 -13.65
CA GLU A 938 -29.87 -7.72 -14.95
C GLU A 938 -29.72 -6.47 -15.83
N TYR A 939 -28.65 -6.41 -16.61
CA TYR A 939 -28.49 -5.44 -17.69
C TYR A 939 -29.25 -5.91 -18.94
N ILE A 940 -30.05 -5.03 -19.53
CA ILE A 940 -30.77 -5.33 -20.77
C ILE A 940 -30.63 -4.25 -21.84
N ILE A 941 -30.78 -4.69 -23.09
CA ILE A 941 -30.90 -3.83 -24.26
C ILE A 941 -32.25 -4.13 -24.91
N ASP A 942 -33.22 -3.20 -24.81
CA ASP A 942 -34.52 -3.32 -25.47
C ASP A 942 -34.70 -2.24 -26.53
N SER A 943 -34.87 -2.68 -27.78
CA SER A 943 -35.22 -1.81 -28.91
C SER A 943 -34.25 -0.64 -29.17
N GLY A 944 -33.01 -0.75 -28.69
CA GLY A 944 -31.96 0.26 -28.82
C GLY A 944 -31.75 1.14 -27.58
N ASN A 945 -32.53 0.92 -26.52
CA ASN A 945 -32.33 1.59 -25.22
C ASN A 945 -31.69 0.59 -24.24
N GLU A 946 -30.76 1.07 -23.44
CA GLU A 946 -30.06 0.29 -22.40
C GLU A 946 -30.64 0.60 -21.02
N GLY A 947 -30.86 -0.42 -20.19
CA GLY A 947 -31.50 -0.24 -18.89
C GLY A 947 -31.24 -1.40 -17.95
N LEU A 948 -31.56 -1.17 -16.68
CA LEU A 948 -31.42 -2.17 -15.63
C LEU A 948 -32.79 -2.75 -15.31
N VAL A 949 -32.87 -4.07 -15.21
CA VAL A 949 -34.13 -4.77 -14.94
C VAL A 949 -34.03 -5.66 -13.72
N TYR A 950 -35.04 -5.59 -12.88
CA TYR A 950 -35.35 -6.67 -11.95
C TYR A 950 -36.67 -7.29 -12.33
N SER A 951 -36.72 -8.63 -12.39
CA SER A 951 -37.96 -9.34 -12.60
C SER A 951 -38.10 -10.53 -11.67
N THR A 952 -39.33 -10.82 -11.26
CA THR A 952 -39.64 -12.02 -10.47
C THR A 952 -40.29 -13.05 -11.38
N ASP A 953 -39.94 -14.33 -11.22
CA ASP A 953 -40.67 -15.40 -11.89
C ASP A 953 -42.08 -15.59 -11.33
N SER A 954 -42.95 -16.24 -12.10
CA SER A 954 -44.24 -16.72 -11.60
C SER A 954 -44.02 -17.92 -10.68
N ILE A 955 -44.60 -17.87 -9.49
CA ILE A 955 -44.49 -18.88 -8.43
C ILE A 955 -45.65 -19.88 -8.54
N ASP A 956 -45.34 -21.09 -8.98
CA ASP A 956 -46.30 -22.19 -9.06
C ASP A 956 -46.29 -23.06 -7.78
N CYS A 957 -47.21 -22.77 -6.86
CA CYS A 957 -47.36 -23.51 -5.61
C CYS A 957 -47.96 -24.93 -5.75
N SER A 958 -48.10 -25.46 -6.97
CA SER A 958 -48.63 -26.82 -7.21
C SER A 958 -47.55 -27.91 -7.35
N GLU A 959 -46.28 -27.54 -7.49
CA GLU A 959 -45.11 -28.42 -7.50
C GLU A 959 -44.46 -28.53 -6.10
N PRO A 960 -43.64 -29.57 -5.80
CA PRO A 960 -42.94 -29.67 -4.52
C PRO A 960 -42.01 -28.46 -4.33
N LEU A 961 -42.15 -27.77 -3.19
CA LEU A 961 -41.44 -26.52 -2.88
C LEU A 961 -39.93 -26.63 -3.16
N GLY A 962 -39.41 -25.79 -4.05
CA GLY A 962 -37.99 -25.65 -4.32
C GLY A 962 -37.27 -24.84 -3.25
N TYR A 963 -35.95 -24.69 -3.39
CA TYR A 963 -35.04 -23.97 -2.47
C TYR A 963 -35.29 -22.44 -2.37
N SER A 964 -36.38 -21.91 -2.92
CA SER A 964 -36.64 -20.47 -2.97
C SER A 964 -37.39 -19.98 -1.73
N ALA A 965 -36.78 -19.07 -0.97
CA ALA A 965 -37.34 -18.51 0.26
C ALA A 965 -38.72 -17.85 0.05
N ILE A 966 -38.95 -17.21 -1.11
CA ILE A 966 -40.23 -16.58 -1.42
C ILE A 966 -41.36 -17.60 -1.64
N GLU A 967 -41.05 -18.79 -2.17
CA GLU A 967 -42.02 -19.89 -2.33
C GLU A 967 -42.42 -20.47 -0.98
N GLN A 968 -41.45 -20.64 -0.07
CA GLN A 968 -41.69 -21.13 1.29
C GLN A 968 -42.58 -20.19 2.11
N VAL A 969 -42.52 -18.87 1.84
CA VAL A 969 -43.34 -17.87 2.52
C VAL A 969 -44.73 -17.72 1.88
N LEU A 970 -44.82 -17.74 0.56
CA LEU A 970 -46.08 -17.49 -0.18
C LEU A 970 -46.97 -18.73 -0.27
N CYS A 971 -46.40 -19.89 -0.59
CA CYS A 971 -47.19 -21.09 -0.89
C CYS A 971 -47.99 -21.65 0.30
N PRO A 972 -47.62 -21.46 1.57
CA PRO A 972 -48.48 -21.81 2.71
C PRO A 972 -49.68 -20.86 2.92
N ARG A 973 -49.67 -19.64 2.38
CA ARG A 973 -50.67 -18.57 2.64
C ARG A 973 -51.76 -18.52 1.56
N HIS A 974 -52.52 -19.62 1.45
CA HIS A 974 -53.51 -19.81 0.40
C HIS A 974 -54.69 -18.81 0.44
N ASN A 975 -55.03 -18.24 -0.72
CA ASN A 975 -56.18 -17.34 -0.92
C ASN A 975 -56.11 -16.05 -0.06
N GLU A 976 -54.89 -15.65 0.29
CA GLU A 976 -54.56 -14.40 0.97
C GLU A 976 -53.78 -13.49 0.02
N THR A 977 -53.91 -12.17 0.23
CA THR A 977 -52.99 -11.19 -0.33
C THR A 977 -51.91 -10.95 0.71
N VAL A 978 -50.69 -11.32 0.39
CA VAL A 978 -49.54 -11.15 1.28
C VAL A 978 -48.75 -9.93 0.80
N GLY A 979 -48.01 -9.24 1.68
CA GLY A 979 -47.21 -8.05 1.39
C GLY A 979 -47.40 -6.90 2.40
N PRO A 980 -46.77 -5.73 2.17
CA PRO A 980 -45.92 -5.43 1.03
C PRO A 980 -44.52 -6.03 1.17
N TRP A 981 -43.97 -6.53 0.06
CA TRP A 981 -42.52 -6.56 -0.13
C TRP A 981 -42.14 -5.28 -0.83
N VAL A 982 -41.00 -4.69 -0.49
CA VAL A 982 -40.54 -3.47 -1.16
C VAL A 982 -39.29 -3.79 -1.94
N VAL A 983 -39.35 -3.67 -3.25
CA VAL A 983 -38.14 -3.71 -4.08
C VAL A 983 -37.58 -2.31 -4.14
N THR A 984 -36.35 -2.14 -3.68
CA THR A 984 -35.61 -0.89 -3.70
C THR A 984 -34.48 -0.99 -4.70
N PHE A 985 -34.44 -0.05 -5.64
CA PHE A 985 -33.27 0.24 -6.46
C PHE A 985 -32.51 1.37 -5.79
N THR A 986 -31.22 1.18 -5.57
CA THR A 986 -30.31 2.19 -5.02
C THR A 986 -29.15 2.34 -5.98
N LEU A 987 -28.93 3.56 -6.43
CA LEU A 987 -27.74 3.95 -7.16
C LEU A 987 -26.97 4.93 -6.27
N THR A 988 -25.70 4.62 -6.03
CA THR A 988 -24.77 5.47 -5.30
C THR A 988 -23.66 5.90 -6.25
N ASP A 989 -23.44 7.20 -6.33
CA ASP A 989 -22.43 7.82 -7.17
C ASP A 989 -21.86 9.02 -6.40
N GLY A 990 -20.60 8.91 -5.95
CA GLY A 990 -20.02 9.81 -4.95
C GLY A 990 -20.81 9.80 -3.63
N GLU A 991 -21.12 11.00 -3.10
CA GLU A 991 -21.91 11.17 -1.88
C GLU A 991 -23.45 11.13 -2.12
N GLU A 992 -23.90 11.16 -3.38
CA GLU A 992 -25.32 11.15 -3.70
C GLU A 992 -25.89 9.73 -3.82
N VAL A 993 -27.07 9.53 -3.23
CA VAL A 993 -27.79 8.25 -3.26
C VAL A 993 -29.17 8.44 -3.88
N VAL A 994 -29.38 7.86 -5.05
CA VAL A 994 -30.69 7.80 -5.71
C VAL A 994 -31.39 6.50 -5.32
N GLU A 995 -32.41 6.63 -4.48
CA GLU A 995 -33.25 5.51 -4.07
C GLU A 995 -34.63 5.54 -4.77
N ARG A 996 -35.08 4.38 -5.27
CA ARG A 996 -36.41 4.14 -5.84
C ARG A 996 -36.99 2.85 -5.28
N SER A 997 -37.95 2.96 -4.38
CA SER A 997 -38.61 1.81 -3.74
C SER A 997 -40.04 1.61 -4.26
N TRP A 998 -40.43 0.35 -4.53
CA TRP A 998 -41.77 0.00 -5.01
C TRP A 998 -42.40 -1.17 -4.25
N PRO A 999 -43.61 -1.02 -3.70
CA PRO A 999 -44.27 -2.08 -2.95
C PRO A 999 -45.01 -3.08 -3.86
N LEU A 1000 -44.82 -4.37 -3.55
CA LEU A 1000 -45.41 -5.54 -4.19
C LEU A 1000 -46.32 -6.30 -3.24
N PHE A 1001 -47.46 -6.75 -3.75
CA PHE A 1001 -48.39 -7.64 -3.06
C PHE A 1001 -48.66 -8.87 -3.92
N PHE A 1002 -48.70 -10.06 -3.32
CA PHE A 1002 -48.96 -11.30 -4.05
C PHE A 1002 -50.31 -11.89 -3.63
N GLU A 1003 -51.16 -12.23 -4.61
CA GLU A 1003 -52.40 -12.99 -4.45
C GLU A 1003 -52.15 -14.46 -4.83
N VAL A 1004 -52.32 -15.38 -3.87
CA VAL A 1004 -51.97 -16.81 -4.02
C VAL A 1004 -53.23 -17.63 -4.34
N TRP A 1005 -53.33 -18.21 -5.54
CA TRP A 1005 -54.49 -19.00 -6.03
C TRP A 1005 -54.14 -20.48 -6.33
N ASN A 1006 -55.14 -21.40 -6.31
CA ASN A 1006 -54.95 -22.85 -6.53
C ASN A 1006 -55.86 -23.40 -7.66
N PRO A 1007 -55.38 -24.27 -8.58
CA PRO A 1007 -56.25 -25.07 -9.45
C PRO A 1007 -56.88 -26.26 -8.67
N PRO A 1008 -58.13 -26.66 -8.96
CA PRO A 1008 -58.80 -27.74 -8.23
C PRO A 1008 -58.22 -29.13 -8.56
N VAL A 1009 -58.01 -29.95 -7.52
CA VAL A 1009 -57.52 -31.33 -7.59
C VAL A 1009 -58.58 -32.27 -8.21
N GLU A 1010 -58.21 -33.08 -9.21
CA GLU A 1010 -59.04 -34.19 -9.70
C GLU A 1010 -59.04 -35.35 -8.70
N ASP A 1011 -60.25 -35.75 -8.26
CA ASP A 1011 -60.48 -36.83 -7.29
C ASP A 1011 -60.02 -38.21 -7.81
N ALA A 1012 -59.23 -38.90 -6.99
CA ALA A 1012 -58.90 -40.31 -7.14
C ALA A 1012 -60.15 -41.20 -7.00
N ILE A 1013 -60.44 -42.01 -8.02
CA ILE A 1013 -61.44 -43.08 -7.95
C ILE A 1013 -60.78 -44.37 -7.46
N GLU A 1014 -61.19 -44.78 -6.27
CA GLU A 1014 -61.07 -46.14 -5.73
C GLU A 1014 -61.83 -47.14 -6.61
N ASN A 1015 -61.19 -48.26 -6.99
CA ASN A 1015 -61.66 -49.63 -6.72
C ASN A 1015 -60.88 -50.70 -7.51
N GLY A 1016 -60.19 -51.57 -6.77
CA GLY A 1016 -60.66 -52.94 -6.64
C GLY A 1016 -60.37 -53.95 -7.76
N ASN A 1017 -59.46 -54.87 -7.40
CA ASN A 1017 -59.60 -56.33 -7.53
C ASN A 1017 -59.12 -57.06 -8.79
N ASN A 1018 -58.43 -58.16 -8.47
CA ASN A 1018 -58.13 -59.37 -9.25
C ASN A 1018 -57.06 -59.18 -10.33
N GLY A 1019 -56.00 -59.97 -10.42
CA GLY A 1019 -55.78 -61.33 -9.94
C GLY A 1019 -54.96 -62.06 -11.00
N ASP A 1020 -54.13 -62.98 -10.54
CA ASP A 1020 -53.49 -64.08 -11.26
C ASP A 1020 -52.37 -63.81 -12.29
N GLY A 1021 -51.29 -64.58 -12.08
CA GLY A 1021 -50.50 -65.18 -13.16
C GLY A 1021 -49.04 -64.73 -13.17
N ASN A 1022 -48.09 -65.45 -12.54
CA ASN A 1022 -47.37 -66.58 -13.14
C ASN A 1022 -46.51 -66.11 -14.35
N THR A 1023 -45.18 -66.23 -14.40
CA THR A 1023 -44.35 -67.44 -14.33
C THR A 1023 -42.89 -67.02 -14.53
N ASP A 1024 -41.98 -67.86 -14.03
CA ASP A 1024 -40.67 -68.27 -14.60
C ASP A 1024 -39.62 -67.21 -14.96
N SER A 1025 -38.46 -67.20 -14.31
CA SER A 1025 -37.36 -68.19 -14.25
C SER A 1025 -36.24 -67.82 -15.20
N ASP A 1026 -35.03 -67.97 -14.66
CA ASP A 1026 -33.80 -68.31 -15.39
C ASP A 1026 -33.21 -67.23 -16.33
N THR A 1027 -31.91 -67.00 -16.45
CA THR A 1027 -30.69 -67.54 -15.86
C THR A 1027 -29.55 -66.75 -16.53
N ASN A 1028 -28.45 -66.59 -15.79
CA ASN A 1028 -27.05 -66.71 -16.23
C ASN A 1028 -26.48 -65.77 -17.31
N ASN A 1029 -25.44 -65.05 -16.86
CA ASN A 1029 -24.04 -65.14 -17.33
C ASN A 1029 -23.82 -65.40 -18.82
N GLU A 1030 -23.16 -64.46 -19.51
CA GLU A 1030 -21.74 -64.60 -19.83
C GLU A 1030 -21.19 -63.32 -20.50
N THR A 1031 -19.89 -63.15 -20.29
CA THR A 1031 -18.96 -62.07 -20.59
C THR A 1031 -18.72 -61.82 -22.08
N GLY A 1032 -18.55 -60.55 -22.45
CA GLY A 1032 -18.03 -60.09 -23.75
C GLY A 1032 -17.62 -58.61 -23.71
N GLU A 1033 -16.32 -58.37 -23.78
CA GLU A 1033 -15.60 -57.09 -23.72
C GLU A 1033 -15.93 -56.06 -24.83
N LEU A 1034 -15.55 -54.80 -24.52
CA LEU A 1034 -15.30 -53.61 -25.37
C LEU A 1034 -16.47 -52.63 -25.67
N GLY A 1035 -16.37 -51.43 -25.08
CA GLY A 1035 -17.04 -50.23 -25.55
C GLY A 1035 -17.24 -49.14 -24.48
N LEU A 1036 -16.16 -48.50 -24.01
CA LEU A 1036 -16.24 -47.21 -23.33
C LEU A 1036 -16.84 -46.18 -24.31
N GLY A 1037 -18.11 -45.84 -24.13
CA GLY A 1037 -18.76 -44.71 -24.78
C GLY A 1037 -18.65 -43.50 -23.87
N GLY A 1038 -17.62 -42.67 -24.10
CA GLY A 1038 -17.55 -41.33 -23.50
C GLY A 1038 -18.72 -40.45 -23.96
N PRO A 1039 -19.09 -39.42 -23.17
CA PRO A 1039 -20.12 -38.48 -23.55
C PRO A 1039 -19.74 -37.81 -24.87
N THR A 1040 -20.70 -37.78 -25.79
CA THR A 1040 -20.53 -37.19 -27.12
C THR A 1040 -20.62 -35.67 -26.99
N ILE A 1041 -19.50 -34.98 -27.16
CA ILE A 1041 -19.46 -33.52 -27.31
C ILE A 1041 -20.16 -33.18 -28.63
N SER A 1042 -21.15 -32.30 -28.59
CA SER A 1042 -21.87 -31.89 -29.78
C SER A 1042 -20.92 -31.19 -30.76
N ASN A 1043 -21.12 -31.41 -32.06
CA ASN A 1043 -20.34 -30.73 -33.11
C ASN A 1043 -20.47 -29.19 -33.06
N GLU A 1044 -21.39 -28.64 -32.27
CA GLU A 1044 -21.57 -27.19 -32.09
C GLU A 1044 -20.51 -26.59 -31.15
N ILE A 1045 -20.05 -27.34 -30.13
CA ILE A 1045 -18.98 -26.89 -29.21
C ILE A 1045 -17.61 -26.92 -29.90
N VAL A 1046 -17.36 -27.92 -30.77
CA VAL A 1046 -16.10 -28.00 -31.54
C VAL A 1046 -16.03 -26.90 -32.63
N ILE A 1047 -17.17 -26.51 -33.20
CA ILE A 1047 -17.24 -25.38 -34.15
C ILE A 1047 -17.12 -24.04 -33.41
N GLY A 1048 -17.64 -23.92 -32.18
CA GLY A 1048 -17.48 -22.75 -31.31
C GLY A 1048 -16.03 -22.52 -30.85
N LEU A 1049 -15.37 -23.56 -30.35
CA LEU A 1049 -13.95 -23.48 -29.94
C LEU A 1049 -13.02 -23.26 -31.14
N GLY A 1050 -13.35 -23.81 -32.31
CA GLY A 1050 -12.64 -23.53 -33.55
C GLY A 1050 -12.79 -22.08 -34.03
N ALA A 1051 -13.96 -21.47 -33.82
CA ALA A 1051 -14.20 -20.06 -34.17
C ALA A 1051 -13.47 -19.09 -33.23
N VAL A 1052 -13.41 -19.41 -31.93
CA VAL A 1052 -12.65 -18.63 -30.93
C VAL A 1052 -11.14 -18.74 -31.16
N LEU A 1053 -10.61 -19.92 -31.50
CA LEU A 1053 -9.19 -20.08 -31.83
C LEU A 1053 -8.81 -19.35 -33.14
N VAL A 1054 -9.69 -19.34 -34.14
CA VAL A 1054 -9.48 -18.58 -35.38
C VAL A 1054 -9.59 -17.07 -35.13
N LEU A 1055 -10.50 -16.61 -34.25
CA LEU A 1055 -10.60 -15.21 -33.82
C LEU A 1055 -9.38 -14.76 -33.01
N LEU A 1056 -8.85 -15.60 -32.12
CA LEU A 1056 -7.62 -15.32 -31.37
C LEU A 1056 -6.38 -15.30 -32.27
N ILE A 1057 -6.28 -16.18 -33.27
CA ILE A 1057 -5.21 -16.15 -34.28
C ILE A 1057 -5.34 -14.90 -35.18
N VAL A 1058 -6.56 -14.49 -35.53
CA VAL A 1058 -6.80 -13.25 -36.28
C VAL A 1058 -6.49 -12.01 -35.42
N PHE A 1059 -6.83 -12.02 -34.13
CA PHE A 1059 -6.52 -10.94 -33.18
C PHE A 1059 -5.02 -10.82 -32.91
N MET A 1060 -4.30 -11.94 -32.75
CA MET A 1060 -2.83 -11.97 -32.64
C MET A 1060 -2.12 -11.61 -33.97
N MET A 1061 -2.72 -11.88 -35.13
CA MET A 1061 -2.17 -11.40 -36.41
C MET A 1061 -2.47 -9.91 -36.68
N LEU A 1062 -3.52 -9.35 -36.10
CA LEU A 1062 -3.90 -7.94 -36.22
C LEU A 1062 -3.22 -7.02 -35.20
N THR A 1063 -2.70 -7.55 -34.08
CA THR A 1063 -2.01 -6.79 -33.01
C THR A 1063 -0.47 -6.84 -33.10
N ARG A 1064 0.11 -7.43 -34.14
CA ARG A 1064 1.52 -7.19 -34.46
C ARG A 1064 1.72 -5.74 -34.92
N LYS A 1065 2.07 -4.85 -33.99
CA LYS A 1065 2.60 -3.50 -34.27
C LYS A 1065 3.70 -3.63 -35.32
N LYS A 1066 3.51 -2.99 -36.48
CA LYS A 1066 4.60 -2.76 -37.44
C LYS A 1066 5.65 -1.88 -36.74
N PRO A 1067 6.95 -2.13 -36.95
CA PRO A 1067 7.97 -1.16 -36.56
C PRO A 1067 7.68 0.18 -37.26
N PRO A 1068 7.97 1.31 -36.61
CA PRO A 1068 7.68 2.63 -37.14
C PRO A 1068 8.34 2.81 -38.52
N LYS A 1069 7.55 3.21 -39.51
CA LYS A 1069 8.10 3.74 -40.76
C LYS A 1069 8.46 5.19 -40.51
N GLY A 1070 9.75 5.50 -40.69
CA GLY A 1070 10.34 6.80 -40.42
C GLY A 1070 9.60 7.99 -41.04
N ARG A 1071 9.72 9.13 -40.35
CA ARG A 1071 9.28 10.45 -40.82
C ARG A 1071 9.84 10.74 -42.22
N PRO A 1072 9.06 11.37 -43.12
CA PRO A 1072 9.56 11.80 -44.43
C PRO A 1072 10.61 12.89 -44.27
N THR A 1073 11.75 12.69 -44.90
CA THR A 1073 12.72 13.74 -45.18
C THR A 1073 12.09 14.80 -46.09
N LEU A 1074 12.06 16.04 -45.60
CA LEU A 1074 11.89 17.23 -46.44
C LEU A 1074 13.15 17.38 -47.30
N ARG A 1075 13.05 16.96 -48.56
CA ARG A 1075 14.03 17.30 -49.60
C ARG A 1075 13.91 18.78 -49.95
N MET A 1076 14.94 19.55 -49.63
CA MET A 1076 15.24 20.78 -50.38
C MET A 1076 15.65 20.44 -51.83
N PRO A 1077 15.38 21.34 -52.81
CA PRO A 1077 15.80 21.15 -54.19
C PRO A 1077 17.29 21.47 -54.40
N GLU A 1078 18.00 20.63 -55.17
CA GLU A 1078 19.38 20.84 -55.60
C GLU A 1078 19.61 22.19 -56.30
N LEU A 1079 20.72 22.89 -55.96
CA LEU A 1079 21.48 23.71 -56.91
C LEU A 1079 22.98 23.70 -56.59
N ARG A 1080 23.69 22.84 -57.33
CA ARG A 1080 25.10 22.87 -57.77
C ARG A 1080 25.92 24.13 -57.42
N ARG A 1081 27.08 23.95 -56.77
CA ARG A 1081 28.37 23.72 -57.44
C ARG A 1081 29.45 23.21 -56.50
#